data_AF-A0A3P8SJF5-F1
#
_entry.id   AF-A0A3P8SJF5-F1
#
_cell.length_a   1.000
_cell.length_b   1.000
_cell.length_c   1.000
_cell.angle_alpha   90.00
_cell.angle_beta   90.00
_cell.angle_gamma   90.00
#
_symmetry.space_group_name_H-M   'P 1'
#
loop_
_entity.id
_entity.type
_entity.pdbx_description
1 polymer ?
#
loop_
_entity_poly.entity_id
_entity_poly.type
_entity_poly.pdbx_seq_one_letter_code
_entity_poly.pdbx_strand_id
1 'polypeptide(L)'
;MEMQTRKNRRGRPEHYVSGRHLNLNDLKQEARHLRNQYLNNVIPNSPKPEFHVTRLKHDTDQDGLSGIRKDEGFRVPHKVLNDPHAGVLLWWSLAVDHEEVKSAETRLLQQKFSNLTEDEATMHPSFLYKFTSSPAFSEKSRLGSYRFTFNLKDVLEAYSLQFCSGDQPIMRVYETVLHRQEVQHTVLVHSPANQELFSKYYPLLVDDPNAVCVYKDDHFIWRPYAMSETHWYELVERPGENQMDAHEWNKKRFYIWDHVTIALHVDKQVLKFDANQLRKNLTFCLQGEPAIGTFDSFEDAENQVKYLWPDCDSPLDKECSLKQRFTDLRLVLVGRTGSGKSSSGNIILARDAFSTGAAAAGNVQCCLQMEKVFDWEVTVVDTPGLSEKLEIQTEILKCIAMSAPGPHAFLLVIKVGPQINEEQDAVRQMEVIFGKNVWSHTFVVLTYNDQRKTDVQILEKNKIELKKILPGSVKDRCYVLNNNQQVWDLLDEVAKMAVANNVYSCKDTVIQDLRLVLVGRTGSGKSSSGNIILGRDAFSTGGAAASSSSGNVQCCLQMEKVFDWEVTVVDTPGLSENLEIQMEILKCIAMSAPGPHAFLLVIKVGPQINEEQDAVRQMEVIFGKNVWSHTFVVLTYNDQPKIDVQILEKNKTELKKILPGRVEDRCYVLNNNQQVWDLLDEVAKMAVANNVYSCKDRVVQDLRLVFVGRTGSGKSSSGNIILGRDVFSTGGAAASSSSGNAQCCLQTKKVFHWKVTVVETPGLSETPEVKTEIRRCVDMLAPGPHAFLLVIKVGPQMDEEQDTMRQMEEIFGENVWWFTFVVLIYDDQSETDIELQVVVTEDELKKILPQRVGDRYYNHSINSWNSLQDYYLLREVEKMVVANRGKFYSVQDSAKKRKITDVDDVKID
;
A
#
# COMPACT_ATOMS: atom_id res chain seq x y z
N MET A 1 -54.27 -23.75 0.46
CA MET A 1 -54.82 -22.90 1.54
C MET A 1 -55.14 -21.54 0.94
N GLU A 2 -56.29 -20.98 1.32
CA GLU A 2 -56.73 -19.63 0.89
C GLU A 2 -56.08 -18.54 1.74
N MET A 3 -56.13 -17.29 1.28
CA MET A 3 -55.61 -16.12 2.00
C MET A 3 -56.31 -15.88 3.34
N GLN A 4 -55.51 -15.80 4.40
CA GLN A 4 -55.94 -15.58 5.78
C GLN A 4 -55.53 -14.20 6.27
N THR A 5 -56.11 -13.77 7.41
CA THR A 5 -55.78 -12.49 8.04
C THR A 5 -55.34 -12.73 9.49
N ARG A 6 -54.22 -12.15 9.90
CA ARG A 6 -53.74 -12.16 11.29
C ARG A 6 -53.33 -10.77 11.75
N LYS A 7 -53.13 -10.59 13.06
CA LYS A 7 -52.46 -9.41 13.61
C LYS A 7 -50.98 -9.71 13.76
N ASN A 8 -50.14 -8.83 13.23
CA ASN A 8 -48.70 -8.95 13.35
C ASN A 8 -48.20 -8.49 14.73
N ARG A 9 -46.89 -8.57 14.96
CA ARG A 9 -46.24 -8.19 16.22
C ARG A 9 -46.52 -6.76 16.68
N ARG A 10 -46.91 -5.86 15.76
CA ARG A 10 -47.28 -4.47 16.04
C ARG A 10 -48.80 -4.27 16.18
N GLY A 11 -49.56 -5.35 16.27
CA GLY A 11 -51.02 -5.33 16.35
C GLY A 11 -51.71 -4.88 15.06
N ARG A 12 -50.98 -4.77 13.94
CA ARG A 12 -51.54 -4.37 12.64
C ARG A 12 -52.07 -5.60 11.89
N PRO A 13 -53.22 -5.49 11.22
CA PRO A 13 -53.71 -6.58 10.39
C PRO A 13 -52.79 -6.78 9.18
N GLU A 14 -52.49 -8.02 8.87
CA GLU A 14 -51.79 -8.44 7.65
C GLU A 14 -52.48 -9.66 7.03
N HIS A 15 -52.36 -9.79 5.71
CA HIS A 15 -52.92 -10.91 4.96
C HIS A 15 -51.81 -11.86 4.57
N TYR A 16 -52.02 -13.17 4.65
CA TYR A 16 -50.98 -14.14 4.34
C TYR A 16 -51.54 -15.45 3.78
N VAL A 17 -50.70 -16.18 3.07
CA VAL A 17 -50.96 -17.54 2.58
C VAL A 17 -49.85 -18.45 3.07
N SER A 18 -50.19 -19.41 3.91
CA SER A 18 -49.25 -20.36 4.49
C SER A 18 -48.88 -21.47 3.51
N GLY A 19 -47.60 -21.91 3.56
CA GLY A 19 -47.05 -23.02 2.79
C GLY A 19 -46.86 -22.77 1.30
N ARG A 20 -47.00 -21.53 0.81
CA ARG A 20 -46.90 -21.18 -0.62
C ARG A 20 -46.16 -19.86 -0.83
N HIS A 21 -45.29 -19.83 -1.83
CA HIS A 21 -44.81 -18.59 -2.46
C HIS A 21 -45.69 -18.29 -3.66
N LEU A 22 -46.47 -17.20 -3.60
CA LEU A 22 -47.41 -16.86 -4.66
C LEU A 22 -46.77 -15.92 -5.67
N ASN A 23 -46.81 -16.27 -6.94
CA ASN A 23 -46.53 -15.31 -8.00
C ASN A 23 -47.63 -14.23 -8.06
N LEU A 24 -47.40 -13.17 -8.84
CA LEU A 24 -48.35 -12.06 -8.95
C LEU A 24 -49.76 -12.47 -9.42
N ASN A 25 -49.87 -13.46 -10.32
CA ASN A 25 -51.17 -13.91 -10.83
C ASN A 25 -51.95 -14.68 -9.77
N ASP A 26 -51.29 -15.63 -9.10
CA ASP A 26 -51.86 -16.38 -7.98
C ASP A 26 -52.23 -15.44 -6.84
N LEU A 27 -51.38 -14.44 -6.55
CA LEU A 27 -51.64 -13.44 -5.52
C LEU A 27 -52.89 -12.61 -5.86
N LYS A 28 -53.07 -12.17 -7.11
CA LYS A 28 -54.29 -11.48 -7.57
C LYS A 28 -55.54 -12.35 -7.39
N GLN A 29 -55.44 -13.64 -7.69
CA GLN A 29 -56.54 -14.58 -7.54
C GLN A 29 -56.92 -14.80 -6.08
N GLU A 30 -55.94 -15.04 -5.21
CA GLU A 30 -56.14 -15.26 -3.77
C GLU A 30 -56.61 -13.97 -3.05
N ALA A 31 -56.11 -12.81 -3.49
CA ALA A 31 -56.47 -11.51 -2.93
C ALA A 31 -57.71 -10.86 -3.56
N ARG A 32 -58.44 -11.54 -4.46
CA ARG A 32 -59.60 -10.97 -5.19
C ARG A 32 -60.70 -10.39 -4.29
N HIS A 33 -60.80 -10.90 -3.06
CA HIS A 33 -61.77 -10.46 -2.07
C HIS A 33 -61.31 -9.21 -1.29
N LEU A 34 -60.02 -8.89 -1.34
CA LEU A 34 -59.45 -7.68 -0.77
C LEU A 34 -59.69 -6.54 -1.78
N ARG A 35 -60.27 -5.41 -1.33
CA ARG A 35 -60.45 -4.20 -2.16
C ARG A 35 -59.14 -3.45 -2.41
N ASN A 36 -58.07 -4.17 -2.73
CA ASN A 36 -56.72 -3.64 -2.93
C ASN A 36 -56.57 -3.13 -4.36
N GLN A 37 -56.81 -1.84 -4.58
CA GLN A 37 -56.73 -1.23 -5.91
C GLN A 37 -55.34 -1.39 -6.57
N TYR A 38 -54.26 -1.40 -5.78
CA TYR A 38 -52.89 -1.46 -6.31
C TYR A 38 -52.50 -2.80 -6.94
N LEU A 39 -53.05 -3.93 -6.45
CA LEU A 39 -52.77 -5.27 -7.00
C LEU A 39 -53.23 -5.40 -8.46
N ASN A 40 -54.27 -4.67 -8.83
CA ASN A 40 -54.86 -4.70 -10.17
C ASN A 40 -54.29 -3.64 -11.11
N ASN A 41 -53.31 -2.83 -10.64
CA ASN A 41 -52.65 -1.86 -11.50
C ASN A 41 -51.83 -2.59 -12.57
N VAL A 42 -51.89 -2.09 -13.80
CA VAL A 42 -51.03 -2.58 -14.90
C VAL A 42 -49.61 -2.08 -14.65
N ILE A 43 -48.72 -3.00 -14.29
CA ILE A 43 -47.29 -2.72 -14.10
C ILE A 43 -46.71 -2.36 -15.49
N PRO A 44 -45.96 -1.25 -15.62
CA PRO A 44 -45.24 -0.91 -16.84
C PRO A 44 -44.31 -2.06 -17.26
N ASN A 45 -43.86 -2.07 -18.52
CA ASN A 45 -42.89 -3.08 -18.93
C ASN A 45 -41.66 -3.00 -18.02
N SER A 46 -41.32 -4.10 -17.35
CA SER A 46 -40.25 -4.17 -16.35
C SER A 46 -39.38 -5.40 -16.58
N PRO A 47 -38.08 -5.33 -16.24
CA PRO A 47 -37.20 -6.47 -16.38
C PRO A 47 -37.63 -7.61 -15.45
N LYS A 48 -37.32 -8.84 -15.86
CA LYS A 48 -37.54 -10.07 -15.09
C LYS A 48 -36.21 -10.80 -14.87
N PRO A 49 -35.30 -10.20 -14.08
CA PRO A 49 -34.00 -10.79 -13.82
C PRO A 49 -34.12 -12.00 -12.88
N GLU A 50 -33.07 -12.79 -12.85
CA GLU A 50 -32.82 -13.77 -11.80
C GLU A 50 -31.68 -13.22 -10.92
N PHE A 51 -31.83 -13.15 -9.60
CA PHE A 51 -30.77 -12.71 -8.69
C PHE A 51 -30.17 -13.91 -7.96
N HIS A 52 -28.85 -14.04 -7.99
CA HIS A 52 -28.12 -15.03 -7.20
C HIS A 52 -27.58 -14.33 -5.98
N VAL A 53 -28.25 -14.52 -4.84
CA VAL A 53 -28.03 -13.73 -3.62
C VAL A 53 -27.26 -14.54 -2.59
N THR A 54 -26.12 -13.99 -2.18
CA THR A 54 -25.14 -14.63 -1.30
C THR A 54 -25.04 -13.95 0.06
N ARG A 55 -25.83 -12.90 0.32
CA ARG A 55 -25.76 -12.12 1.57
C ARG A 55 -27.12 -11.95 2.21
N LEU A 56 -27.09 -11.93 3.54
CA LEU A 56 -28.25 -11.68 4.40
C LEU A 56 -28.01 -10.43 5.22
N LYS A 57 -29.08 -9.69 5.49
CA LYS A 57 -29.05 -8.54 6.39
C LYS A 57 -30.06 -8.62 7.53
N HIS A 58 -29.68 -8.01 8.64
CA HIS A 58 -30.50 -7.82 9.82
C HIS A 58 -30.43 -6.36 10.26
N ASP A 59 -31.57 -5.66 10.18
CA ASP A 59 -31.69 -4.26 10.56
C ASP A 59 -32.29 -4.15 11.97
N THR A 60 -31.69 -3.31 12.82
CA THR A 60 -32.08 -3.12 14.21
C THR A 60 -31.93 -1.69 14.69
N ASP A 61 -32.62 -1.36 15.78
CA ASP A 61 -32.45 -0.13 16.55
C ASP A 61 -31.35 -0.26 17.63
N GLN A 62 -31.15 0.82 18.39
CA GLN A 62 -30.14 0.90 19.45
C GLN A 62 -30.31 -0.16 20.55
N ASP A 63 -31.55 -0.50 20.91
CA ASP A 63 -31.85 -1.52 21.92
C ASP A 63 -31.43 -2.90 21.42
N GLY A 64 -31.77 -3.23 20.16
CA GLY A 64 -31.37 -4.48 19.56
C GLY A 64 -29.86 -4.56 19.31
N LEU A 65 -29.19 -3.46 18.95
CA LEU A 65 -27.72 -3.39 18.87
C LEU A 65 -27.08 -3.77 20.21
N SER A 66 -27.54 -3.13 21.29
CA SER A 66 -27.05 -3.39 22.65
C SER A 66 -27.31 -4.83 23.07
N GLY A 67 -28.49 -5.37 22.72
CA GLY A 67 -28.85 -6.77 22.95
C GLY A 67 -27.94 -7.75 22.21
N ILE A 68 -27.69 -7.50 20.92
CA ILE A 68 -26.81 -8.34 20.08
C ILE A 68 -25.38 -8.34 20.63
N ARG A 69 -24.86 -7.17 21.02
CA ARG A 69 -23.54 -7.08 21.65
C ARG A 69 -23.46 -7.85 22.96
N LYS A 70 -24.49 -7.71 23.80
CA LYS A 70 -24.56 -8.34 25.13
C LYS A 70 -24.66 -9.86 25.06
N ASP A 71 -25.48 -10.36 24.13
CA ASP A 71 -25.74 -11.78 23.98
C ASP A 71 -24.73 -12.46 23.02
N GLU A 72 -23.80 -11.69 22.43
CA GLU A 72 -22.80 -12.12 21.44
C GLU A 72 -23.44 -12.83 20.23
N GLY A 73 -24.58 -12.30 19.79
CA GLY A 73 -25.34 -12.92 18.72
C GLY A 73 -26.79 -12.47 18.66
N PHE A 74 -27.54 -13.13 17.78
CA PHE A 74 -28.90 -12.73 17.44
C PHE A 74 -29.92 -13.62 18.15
N ARG A 75 -30.96 -13.00 18.72
CA ARG A 75 -32.02 -13.73 19.43
C ARG A 75 -33.40 -13.17 19.12
N VAL A 76 -34.41 -13.97 19.42
CA VAL A 76 -35.80 -13.52 19.34
C VAL A 76 -36.17 -12.69 20.59
N PRO A 77 -36.80 -11.51 20.46
CA PRO A 77 -37.21 -10.69 21.60
C PRO A 77 -38.22 -11.39 22.52
N HIS A 78 -38.05 -11.27 23.84
CA HIS A 78 -38.89 -11.92 24.87
C HIS A 78 -40.30 -11.33 25.05
N LYS A 79 -40.58 -10.12 24.55
CA LYS A 79 -41.81 -9.37 24.83
C LYS A 79 -42.75 -9.33 23.61
N VAL A 80 -43.40 -10.43 23.26
CA VAL A 80 -44.54 -10.37 22.32
C VAL A 80 -45.67 -11.30 22.77
N LEU A 81 -46.65 -10.73 23.47
CA LEU A 81 -47.75 -11.45 24.13
C LEU A 81 -48.83 -12.02 23.17
N ASN A 82 -48.71 -11.88 21.85
CA ASN A 82 -49.79 -12.24 20.89
C ASN A 82 -49.31 -12.78 19.53
N ASP A 83 -48.09 -13.31 19.40
CA ASP A 83 -47.59 -13.91 18.16
C ASP A 83 -47.59 -15.46 18.28
N PRO A 84 -48.27 -16.22 17.40
CA PRO A 84 -48.20 -17.69 17.39
C PRO A 84 -46.79 -18.24 17.11
N HIS A 85 -45.85 -17.40 16.64
CA HIS A 85 -44.43 -17.69 16.46
C HIS A 85 -43.53 -17.02 17.50
N ALA A 86 -44.10 -16.54 18.62
CA ALA A 86 -43.39 -15.82 19.67
C ALA A 86 -42.18 -16.60 20.22
N GLY A 87 -40.99 -16.04 20.03
CA GLY A 87 -39.74 -16.53 20.62
C GLY A 87 -38.96 -17.54 19.78
N VAL A 88 -39.47 -17.99 18.63
CA VAL A 88 -38.90 -19.18 17.94
C VAL A 88 -38.19 -18.84 16.63
N LEU A 89 -38.66 -17.83 15.88
CA LEU A 89 -38.12 -17.48 14.57
C LEU A 89 -37.29 -16.18 14.62
N LEU A 90 -36.04 -16.29 14.18
CA LEU A 90 -35.11 -15.19 13.95
C LEU A 90 -35.15 -14.77 12.48
N TRP A 91 -35.36 -13.48 12.21
CA TRP A 91 -35.66 -12.97 10.87
C TRP A 91 -34.47 -12.27 10.23
N TRP A 92 -34.23 -12.58 8.97
CA TRP A 92 -33.22 -11.99 8.09
C TRP A 92 -33.85 -11.63 6.75
N SER A 93 -33.29 -10.65 6.06
CA SER A 93 -33.67 -10.30 4.69
C SER A 93 -32.55 -10.63 3.72
N LEU A 94 -32.87 -10.93 2.47
CA LEU A 94 -31.87 -10.94 1.42
C LEU A 94 -31.24 -9.54 1.27
N ALA A 95 -29.93 -9.49 1.01
CA ALA A 95 -29.18 -8.27 0.77
C ALA A 95 -28.48 -8.36 -0.59
N VAL A 96 -29.00 -7.65 -1.59
CA VAL A 96 -28.47 -7.69 -2.96
C VAL A 96 -27.49 -6.53 -3.18
N ASP A 97 -26.26 -6.80 -3.63
CA ASP A 97 -25.30 -5.74 -3.99
C ASP A 97 -25.26 -5.44 -5.50
N HIS A 98 -24.43 -4.48 -5.84
CA HIS A 98 -24.17 -4.06 -7.20
C HIS A 98 -23.55 -5.14 -8.11
N GLU A 99 -22.79 -6.11 -7.58
CA GLU A 99 -22.21 -7.19 -8.39
C GLU A 99 -23.29 -8.22 -8.72
N GLU A 100 -24.12 -8.56 -7.75
CA GLU A 100 -25.28 -9.44 -7.93
C GLU A 100 -26.31 -8.80 -8.89
N VAL A 101 -26.48 -7.47 -8.88
CA VAL A 101 -27.29 -6.75 -9.87
C VAL A 101 -26.69 -6.81 -11.27
N LYS A 102 -25.38 -6.59 -11.43
CA LYS A 102 -24.71 -6.69 -12.73
C LYS A 102 -24.75 -8.10 -13.28
N SER A 103 -24.45 -9.11 -12.46
CA SER A 103 -24.56 -10.51 -12.86
C SER A 103 -25.98 -10.86 -13.32
N ALA A 104 -27.00 -10.34 -12.62
CA ALA A 104 -28.40 -10.50 -13.00
C ALA A 104 -28.73 -9.85 -14.34
N GLU A 105 -28.18 -8.67 -14.60
CA GLU A 105 -28.33 -7.96 -15.87
C GLU A 105 -27.64 -8.70 -17.03
N THR A 106 -26.39 -9.13 -16.86
CA THR A 106 -25.65 -9.92 -17.85
C THR A 106 -26.41 -11.19 -18.24
N ARG A 107 -26.90 -11.94 -17.24
CA ARG A 107 -27.70 -13.16 -17.49
C ARG A 107 -29.02 -12.85 -18.21
N LEU A 108 -29.69 -11.77 -17.83
CA LEU A 108 -30.93 -11.33 -18.50
C LEU A 108 -30.67 -10.97 -19.98
N LEU A 109 -29.59 -10.25 -20.26
CA LEU A 109 -29.17 -9.88 -21.62
C LEU A 109 -28.83 -11.11 -22.46
N GLN A 110 -28.03 -12.04 -21.94
CA GLN A 110 -27.68 -13.29 -22.62
C GLN A 110 -28.91 -14.17 -22.89
N GLN A 111 -29.85 -14.21 -21.96
CA GLN A 111 -31.11 -14.95 -22.14
C GLN A 111 -31.96 -14.33 -23.25
N LYS A 112 -31.98 -13.00 -23.37
CA LYS A 112 -32.77 -12.26 -24.34
C LYS A 112 -32.13 -12.21 -25.73
N PHE A 113 -30.81 -12.10 -25.79
CA PHE A 113 -30.02 -11.93 -26.99
C PHE A 113 -29.02 -13.08 -27.12
N SER A 114 -29.42 -14.15 -27.80
CA SER A 114 -28.60 -15.38 -27.94
C SER A 114 -27.25 -15.17 -28.65
N ASN A 115 -27.08 -14.06 -29.35
CA ASN A 115 -25.86 -13.74 -30.11
C ASN A 115 -24.87 -12.88 -29.32
N LEU A 116 -25.24 -12.44 -28.12
CA LEU A 116 -24.46 -11.54 -27.29
C LEU A 116 -23.44 -12.36 -26.48
N THR A 117 -22.16 -12.07 -26.68
CA THR A 117 -21.09 -12.68 -25.89
C THR A 117 -21.13 -12.21 -24.44
N GLU A 118 -20.48 -12.95 -23.53
CA GLU A 118 -20.38 -12.57 -22.12
C GLU A 118 -19.68 -11.21 -21.92
N ASP A 119 -18.63 -10.94 -22.68
CA ASP A 119 -17.92 -9.66 -22.65
C ASP A 119 -18.81 -8.51 -23.12
N GLU A 120 -19.54 -8.68 -24.23
CA GLU A 120 -20.48 -7.67 -24.73
C GLU A 120 -21.63 -7.42 -23.75
N ALA A 121 -22.13 -8.47 -23.08
CA ALA A 121 -23.21 -8.35 -22.11
C ALA A 121 -22.75 -7.62 -20.85
N THR A 122 -21.50 -7.86 -20.43
CA THR A 122 -20.87 -7.20 -19.28
C THR A 122 -20.56 -5.72 -19.56
N MET A 123 -20.25 -5.38 -20.82
CA MET A 123 -20.01 -4.00 -21.25
C MET A 123 -21.29 -3.21 -21.58
N HIS A 124 -22.46 -3.86 -21.52
CA HIS A 124 -23.73 -3.21 -21.79
C HIS A 124 -24.03 -2.13 -20.73
N PRO A 125 -24.50 -0.91 -21.11
CA PRO A 125 -24.90 0.11 -20.16
C PRO A 125 -25.93 -0.41 -19.15
N SER A 126 -25.68 -0.18 -17.86
CA SER A 126 -26.55 -0.73 -16.81
C SER A 126 -27.87 0.00 -16.74
N PHE A 127 -28.97 -0.75 -16.75
CA PHE A 127 -30.35 -0.24 -16.67
C PHE A 127 -31.10 -0.85 -15.49
N LEU A 128 -30.71 -2.05 -15.03
CA LEU A 128 -31.44 -2.84 -14.07
C LEU A 128 -31.51 -2.17 -12.70
N TYR A 129 -30.45 -1.46 -12.29
CA TYR A 129 -30.40 -0.73 -11.02
C TYR A 129 -31.50 0.36 -10.90
N LYS A 130 -32.00 0.88 -12.04
CA LYS A 130 -33.10 1.85 -12.05
C LYS A 130 -34.43 1.22 -11.58
N PHE A 131 -34.52 -0.11 -11.57
CA PHE A 131 -35.65 -0.88 -11.07
C PHE A 131 -35.41 -1.48 -9.68
N THR A 132 -34.20 -1.46 -9.11
CA THR A 132 -33.85 -2.12 -7.84
C THR A 132 -34.13 -1.22 -6.62
N SER A 133 -35.40 -1.00 -6.27
CA SER A 133 -35.77 -0.10 -5.15
C SER A 133 -36.51 -0.79 -3.99
N SER A 134 -36.67 -2.11 -4.04
CA SER A 134 -37.22 -2.88 -2.93
C SER A 134 -36.21 -2.95 -1.75
N PRO A 135 -36.62 -3.33 -0.54
CA PRO A 135 -35.76 -3.41 0.63
C PRO A 135 -34.56 -4.30 0.45
N ALA A 136 -34.62 -5.33 -0.38
CA ALA A 136 -33.46 -6.19 -0.66
C ALA A 136 -32.27 -5.38 -1.22
N PHE A 137 -32.56 -4.27 -1.90
CA PHE A 137 -31.64 -3.36 -2.57
C PHE A 137 -31.38 -2.06 -1.78
N SER A 138 -32.25 -1.74 -0.82
CA SER A 138 -32.25 -0.45 -0.12
C SER A 138 -31.05 -0.29 0.83
N GLU A 139 -30.34 0.83 0.70
CA GLU A 139 -29.35 1.29 1.69
C GLU A 139 -29.99 1.79 2.99
N LYS A 140 -31.28 2.16 2.92
CA LYS A 140 -32.05 2.63 4.06
C LYS A 140 -32.64 1.45 4.82
N SER A 141 -32.89 1.67 6.10
CA SER A 141 -33.56 0.73 6.98
C SER A 141 -34.87 1.33 7.47
N ARG A 142 -35.91 0.52 7.56
CA ARG A 142 -37.17 0.91 8.23
C ARG A 142 -37.16 0.55 9.72
N LEU A 143 -36.30 -0.40 10.12
CA LEU A 143 -36.31 -1.00 11.47
C LEU A 143 -35.39 -0.30 12.47
N GLY A 144 -34.39 0.44 12.01
CA GLY A 144 -33.47 1.20 12.86
C GLY A 144 -32.13 1.48 12.17
N SER A 145 -31.26 2.25 12.83
CA SER A 145 -30.04 2.79 12.21
C SER A 145 -28.90 1.79 12.03
N TYR A 146 -29.01 0.56 12.53
CA TYR A 146 -27.90 -0.39 12.58
C TYR A 146 -28.21 -1.61 11.71
N ARG A 147 -27.32 -1.93 10.79
CA ARG A 147 -27.46 -3.09 9.89
C ARG A 147 -26.28 -4.02 10.04
N PHE A 148 -26.58 -5.29 10.23
CA PHE A 148 -25.62 -6.37 10.13
C PHE A 148 -25.78 -7.09 8.79
N THR A 149 -24.74 -7.11 7.96
CA THR A 149 -24.75 -7.81 6.67
C THR A 149 -23.73 -8.94 6.69
N PHE A 150 -24.18 -10.18 6.58
CA PHE A 150 -23.34 -11.39 6.62
C PHE A 150 -23.39 -12.14 5.29
N ASN A 151 -22.32 -12.88 4.99
CA ASN A 151 -22.39 -13.90 3.94
C ASN A 151 -23.38 -15.00 4.37
N LEU A 152 -24.25 -15.40 3.46
CA LEU A 152 -25.25 -16.44 3.67
C LEU A 152 -24.62 -17.74 4.16
N LYS A 153 -23.48 -18.11 3.57
CA LYS A 153 -22.74 -19.31 3.93
C LYS A 153 -22.33 -19.29 5.41
N ASP A 154 -21.75 -18.19 5.88
CA ASP A 154 -21.32 -18.04 7.28
C ASP A 154 -22.51 -18.16 8.25
N VAL A 155 -23.67 -17.58 7.90
CA VAL A 155 -24.88 -17.69 8.72
C VAL A 155 -25.40 -19.12 8.77
N LEU A 156 -25.45 -19.82 7.63
CA LEU A 156 -25.92 -21.20 7.55
C LEU A 156 -24.94 -22.18 8.21
N GLU A 157 -23.63 -21.96 8.10
CA GLU A 157 -22.60 -22.74 8.81
C GLU A 157 -22.72 -22.54 10.32
N ALA A 158 -22.82 -21.29 10.80
CA ALA A 158 -23.04 -20.99 12.21
C ALA A 158 -24.33 -21.65 12.73
N TYR A 159 -25.42 -21.59 11.96
CA TYR A 159 -26.69 -22.22 12.30
C TYR A 159 -26.59 -23.76 12.29
N SER A 160 -25.89 -24.35 11.31
CA SER A 160 -25.65 -25.78 11.21
C SER A 160 -24.91 -26.31 12.45
N LEU A 161 -23.80 -25.65 12.83
CA LEU A 161 -23.01 -26.03 13.99
C LEU A 161 -23.77 -25.89 15.32
N GLN A 162 -24.54 -24.81 15.49
CA GLN A 162 -25.19 -24.50 16.77
C GLN A 162 -26.56 -25.18 16.94
N PHE A 163 -27.30 -25.43 15.86
CA PHE A 163 -28.69 -25.90 15.92
C PHE A 163 -28.94 -27.23 15.20
N CYS A 164 -28.04 -27.64 14.29
CA CYS A 164 -28.18 -28.85 13.48
C CYS A 164 -27.14 -29.92 13.80
N SER A 165 -26.34 -29.76 14.86
CA SER A 165 -25.25 -30.68 15.19
C SER A 165 -24.24 -30.90 14.06
N GLY A 166 -24.07 -29.89 13.20
CA GLY A 166 -23.20 -29.94 12.01
C GLY A 166 -23.87 -30.45 10.73
N ASP A 167 -25.14 -30.90 10.78
CA ASP A 167 -25.88 -31.30 9.60
C ASP A 167 -26.37 -30.09 8.77
N GLN A 168 -26.66 -30.32 7.49
CA GLN A 168 -27.21 -29.27 6.63
C GLN A 168 -28.62 -28.85 7.09
N PRO A 169 -28.89 -27.54 7.22
CA PRO A 169 -30.23 -27.04 7.55
C PRO A 169 -31.26 -27.36 6.47
N ILE A 170 -32.50 -27.62 6.86
CA ILE A 170 -33.61 -27.91 5.93
C ILE A 170 -34.36 -26.61 5.62
N MET A 171 -34.58 -26.36 4.33
CA MET A 171 -35.29 -25.18 3.83
C MET A 171 -36.69 -25.52 3.33
N ARG A 172 -37.68 -24.70 3.71
CA ARG A 172 -39.09 -24.91 3.38
C ARG A 172 -39.78 -23.62 2.95
N VAL A 173 -40.79 -23.77 2.12
CA VAL A 173 -41.70 -22.68 1.75
C VAL A 173 -42.62 -22.39 2.94
N TYR A 174 -42.40 -21.26 3.61
CA TYR A 174 -43.12 -20.94 4.85
C TYR A 174 -44.44 -20.24 4.57
N GLU A 175 -44.41 -19.07 3.93
CA GLU A 175 -45.61 -18.31 3.60
C GLU A 175 -45.33 -17.17 2.61
N THR A 176 -46.41 -16.60 2.08
CA THR A 176 -46.44 -15.28 1.42
C THR A 176 -47.26 -14.33 2.28
N VAL A 177 -46.68 -13.19 2.67
CA VAL A 177 -47.36 -12.13 3.43
C VAL A 177 -47.57 -10.93 2.53
N LEU A 178 -48.80 -10.41 2.52
CA LEU A 178 -49.18 -9.20 1.81
C LEU A 178 -49.34 -8.07 2.82
N HIS A 179 -48.43 -7.11 2.72
CA HIS A 179 -48.54 -5.79 3.34
C HIS A 179 -49.15 -4.79 2.34
N ARG A 180 -49.28 -3.52 2.72
CA ARG A 180 -50.04 -2.53 1.94
C ARG A 180 -49.67 -2.47 0.45
N GLN A 181 -48.40 -2.48 0.07
CA GLN A 181 -47.93 -2.49 -1.34
C GLN A 181 -46.73 -3.43 -1.51
N GLU A 182 -46.53 -4.30 -0.53
CA GLU A 182 -45.31 -5.07 -0.32
C GLU A 182 -45.69 -6.53 -0.17
N VAL A 183 -45.00 -7.40 -0.89
CA VAL A 183 -45.14 -8.85 -0.81
C VAL A 183 -43.87 -9.40 -0.21
N GLN A 184 -44.01 -10.14 0.88
CA GLN A 184 -42.92 -10.82 1.54
C GLN A 184 -43.06 -12.32 1.29
N HIS A 185 -42.07 -12.92 0.67
CA HIS A 185 -41.96 -14.38 0.57
C HIS A 185 -41.00 -14.87 1.65
N THR A 186 -41.45 -15.79 2.51
CA THR A 186 -40.64 -16.25 3.63
C THR A 186 -40.17 -17.68 3.40
N VAL A 187 -38.86 -17.91 3.53
CA VAL A 187 -38.25 -19.24 3.60
C VAL A 187 -38.04 -19.60 5.07
N LEU A 188 -38.53 -20.76 5.50
CA LEU A 188 -38.25 -21.32 6.81
C LEU A 188 -36.98 -22.18 6.74
N VAL A 189 -36.05 -21.94 7.65
CA VAL A 189 -34.86 -22.76 7.84
C VAL A 189 -34.92 -23.39 9.23
N HIS A 190 -34.81 -24.71 9.28
CA HIS A 190 -34.86 -25.45 10.54
C HIS A 190 -33.88 -26.62 10.58
N SER A 191 -33.51 -27.02 11.81
CA SER A 191 -32.72 -28.22 12.07
C SER A 191 -33.41 -29.49 11.57
N PRO A 192 -32.68 -30.48 11.02
CA PRO A 192 -33.22 -31.80 10.69
C PRO A 192 -33.95 -32.49 11.85
N ALA A 193 -33.54 -32.22 13.10
CA ALA A 193 -34.21 -32.74 14.29
C ALA A 193 -35.68 -32.31 14.42
N ASN A 194 -36.07 -31.20 13.79
CA ASN A 194 -37.44 -30.67 13.81
C ASN A 194 -38.24 -31.01 12.54
N GLN A 195 -37.81 -32.02 11.77
CA GLN A 195 -38.47 -32.40 10.52
C GLN A 195 -39.96 -32.73 10.69
N GLU A 196 -40.32 -33.47 11.73
CA GLU A 196 -41.72 -33.87 11.99
C GLU A 196 -42.61 -32.67 12.33
N LEU A 197 -42.05 -31.61 12.92
CA LEU A 197 -42.79 -30.41 13.31
C LEU A 197 -43.25 -29.61 12.08
N PHE A 198 -42.40 -29.51 11.05
CA PHE A 198 -42.61 -28.61 9.92
C PHE A 198 -43.08 -29.29 8.64
N SER A 199 -42.70 -30.55 8.41
CA SER A 199 -43.00 -31.28 7.17
C SER A 199 -44.49 -31.43 6.87
N LYS A 200 -45.34 -31.46 7.90
CA LYS A 200 -46.79 -31.56 7.77
C LYS A 200 -47.43 -30.32 7.15
N TYR A 201 -46.85 -29.13 7.35
CA TYR A 201 -47.48 -27.86 7.02
C TYR A 201 -46.76 -27.10 5.89
N TYR A 202 -45.44 -27.29 5.78
CA TYR A 202 -44.59 -26.50 4.89
C TYR A 202 -43.85 -27.42 3.91
N PRO A 203 -44.04 -27.27 2.59
CA PRO A 203 -43.32 -28.10 1.62
C PRO A 203 -41.84 -27.72 1.56
N LEU A 204 -41.01 -28.65 1.06
CA LEU A 204 -39.58 -28.38 0.83
C LEU A 204 -39.41 -27.28 -0.22
N LEU A 205 -38.35 -26.48 -0.06
CA LEU A 205 -37.92 -25.55 -1.09
C LEU A 205 -37.21 -26.35 -2.19
N VAL A 206 -37.93 -26.63 -3.28
CA VAL A 206 -37.43 -27.46 -4.40
C VAL A 206 -36.86 -26.59 -5.52
N ASP A 207 -35.90 -27.12 -6.28
CA ASP A 207 -35.33 -26.48 -7.48
C ASP A 207 -36.37 -26.48 -8.63
N ASP A 208 -37.31 -25.54 -8.57
CA ASP A 208 -38.30 -25.26 -9.61
C ASP A 208 -37.95 -23.92 -10.31
N PRO A 209 -37.77 -23.92 -11.66
CA PRO A 209 -37.45 -22.70 -12.39
C PRO A 209 -38.55 -21.63 -12.34
N ASN A 210 -39.79 -22.00 -12.01
CA ASN A 210 -40.91 -21.06 -11.87
C ASN A 210 -41.13 -20.59 -10.43
N ALA A 211 -40.39 -21.15 -9.45
CA ALA A 211 -40.49 -20.72 -8.08
C ALA A 211 -39.90 -19.32 -7.89
N VAL A 212 -40.54 -18.55 -7.01
CA VAL A 212 -40.13 -17.18 -6.65
C VAL A 212 -38.73 -17.18 -6.04
N CYS A 213 -38.42 -18.19 -5.23
CA CYS A 213 -37.15 -18.35 -4.55
C CYS A 213 -36.77 -19.82 -4.52
N VAL A 214 -35.52 -20.14 -4.83
CA VAL A 214 -34.92 -21.47 -4.61
C VAL A 214 -33.56 -21.30 -3.94
N TYR A 215 -33.07 -22.35 -3.30
CA TYR A 215 -31.71 -22.39 -2.75
C TYR A 215 -30.91 -23.46 -3.49
N LYS A 216 -29.76 -23.05 -4.03
CA LYS A 216 -28.90 -23.91 -4.85
C LYS A 216 -27.47 -23.38 -4.83
N ASP A 217 -26.48 -24.26 -4.86
CA ASP A 217 -25.06 -23.91 -4.98
C ASP A 217 -24.63 -22.77 -4.02
N ASP A 218 -24.96 -22.90 -2.74
CA ASP A 218 -24.67 -21.95 -1.66
C ASP A 218 -25.27 -20.53 -1.79
N HIS A 219 -26.27 -20.32 -2.66
CA HIS A 219 -26.96 -19.04 -2.79
C HIS A 219 -28.48 -19.18 -2.93
N PHE A 220 -29.20 -18.10 -2.63
CA PHE A 220 -30.62 -18.00 -2.95
C PHE A 220 -30.79 -17.45 -4.36
N ILE A 221 -31.52 -18.18 -5.21
CA ILE A 221 -31.94 -17.68 -6.50
C ILE A 221 -33.32 -17.05 -6.32
N TRP A 222 -33.39 -15.72 -6.40
CA TRP A 222 -34.63 -14.95 -6.29
C TRP A 222 -35.07 -14.41 -7.65
N ARG A 223 -36.32 -14.66 -8.02
CA ARG A 223 -36.96 -14.24 -9.26
C ARG A 223 -38.11 -13.27 -8.94
N PRO A 224 -37.83 -11.97 -8.79
CA PRO A 224 -38.85 -11.00 -8.45
C PRO A 224 -39.86 -10.81 -9.56
N TYR A 225 -41.11 -10.58 -9.17
CA TYR A 225 -42.15 -10.13 -10.09
C TYR A 225 -42.17 -8.61 -10.21
N ALA A 226 -41.80 -7.92 -9.14
CA ALA A 226 -41.66 -6.48 -9.10
C ALA A 226 -40.63 -6.07 -8.04
N MET A 227 -39.59 -5.38 -8.51
CA MET A 227 -38.41 -5.02 -7.71
C MET A 227 -38.38 -3.53 -7.32
N SER A 228 -39.40 -2.74 -7.71
CA SER A 228 -39.47 -1.28 -7.47
C SER A 228 -40.70 -0.88 -6.67
N GLU A 229 -40.49 -0.13 -5.59
CA GLU A 229 -41.55 0.52 -4.82
C GLU A 229 -42.34 1.53 -5.67
N THR A 230 -41.63 2.30 -6.49
CA THR A 230 -42.21 3.24 -7.44
C THR A 230 -41.62 2.99 -8.82
N HIS A 231 -42.48 2.81 -9.82
CA HIS A 231 -42.02 2.64 -11.19
C HIS A 231 -41.86 4.02 -11.82
N TRP A 232 -40.60 4.46 -11.90
CA TRP A 232 -40.19 5.66 -12.63
C TRP A 232 -39.74 5.35 -14.04
N TYR A 233 -39.57 4.08 -14.39
CA TYR A 233 -39.00 3.65 -15.65
C TYR A 233 -39.85 2.58 -16.30
N GLU A 234 -39.84 2.57 -17.62
CA GLU A 234 -40.30 1.48 -18.46
C GLU A 234 -39.11 0.85 -19.19
N LEU A 235 -39.06 -0.47 -19.24
CA LEU A 235 -38.09 -1.22 -20.00
C LEU A 235 -38.36 -1.09 -21.50
N VAL A 236 -37.36 -0.62 -22.24
CA VAL A 236 -37.36 -0.51 -23.69
C VAL A 236 -36.41 -1.57 -24.25
N GLU A 237 -36.94 -2.51 -25.02
CA GLU A 237 -36.14 -3.54 -25.70
C GLU A 237 -35.93 -3.14 -27.16
N ARG A 238 -34.69 -3.18 -27.66
CA ARG A 238 -34.33 -2.93 -29.05
C ARG A 238 -33.61 -4.14 -29.64
N PRO A 239 -34.35 -5.18 -30.07
CA PRO A 239 -33.73 -6.43 -30.52
C PRO A 239 -32.80 -6.31 -31.72
N GLY A 240 -33.03 -5.33 -32.61
CA GLY A 240 -32.15 -5.08 -33.76
C GLY A 240 -30.80 -4.45 -33.38
N GLU A 241 -30.72 -3.85 -32.20
CA GLU A 241 -29.51 -3.19 -31.66
C GLU A 241 -28.89 -4.01 -30.51
N ASN A 242 -29.45 -5.19 -30.19
CA ASN A 242 -29.05 -6.00 -29.03
C ASN A 242 -29.03 -5.19 -27.71
N GLN A 243 -29.95 -4.22 -27.59
CA GLN A 243 -29.93 -3.23 -26.52
C GLN A 243 -31.19 -3.30 -25.66
N MET A 244 -31.04 -3.13 -24.35
CA MET A 244 -32.13 -2.90 -23.40
C MET A 244 -31.87 -1.60 -22.63
N ASP A 245 -32.89 -0.77 -22.43
CA ASP A 245 -32.74 0.49 -21.72
C ASP A 245 -33.95 0.76 -20.82
N ALA A 246 -33.83 1.75 -19.94
CA ALA A 246 -34.86 2.18 -19.02
C ALA A 246 -35.25 3.63 -19.33
N HIS A 247 -36.48 3.82 -19.83
CA HIS A 247 -37.00 5.13 -20.17
C HIS A 247 -37.81 5.73 -19.02
N GLU A 248 -37.52 6.98 -18.63
CA GLU A 248 -38.28 7.67 -17.58
C GLU A 248 -39.76 7.83 -17.95
N TRP A 249 -40.63 7.53 -17.00
CA TRP A 249 -42.08 7.52 -17.14
C TRP A 249 -42.72 8.65 -16.33
N ASN A 250 -43.42 9.57 -17.01
CA ASN A 250 -43.96 10.82 -16.45
C ASN A 250 -45.12 10.69 -15.44
N LYS A 251 -45.45 9.48 -14.95
CA LYS A 251 -46.53 9.26 -13.98
C LYS A 251 -46.04 8.41 -12.81
N LYS A 252 -45.78 9.06 -11.67
CA LYS A 252 -45.50 8.36 -10.40
C LYS A 252 -46.69 7.48 -10.03
N ARG A 253 -46.51 6.16 -10.12
CA ARG A 253 -47.46 5.17 -9.65
C ARG A 253 -46.77 4.20 -8.71
N PHE A 254 -47.43 3.97 -7.58
CA PHE A 254 -47.05 2.95 -6.63
C PHE A 254 -47.65 1.63 -7.10
N TYR A 255 -46.78 0.65 -7.30
CA TYR A 255 -47.17 -0.71 -7.65
C TYR A 255 -46.80 -1.63 -6.49
N ILE A 256 -47.05 -2.91 -6.68
CA ILE A 256 -46.56 -3.91 -5.76
C ILE A 256 -45.07 -4.11 -5.97
N TRP A 257 -44.35 -4.40 -4.90
CA TRP A 257 -42.99 -4.91 -4.96
C TRP A 257 -42.85 -6.10 -4.03
N ASP A 258 -41.97 -7.03 -4.38
CA ASP A 258 -41.72 -8.23 -3.62
C ASP A 258 -40.28 -8.32 -3.11
N HIS A 259 -40.09 -9.14 -2.09
CA HIS A 259 -38.80 -9.48 -1.53
C HIS A 259 -38.86 -10.83 -0.80
N VAL A 260 -37.69 -11.40 -0.52
CA VAL A 260 -37.54 -12.65 0.20
C VAL A 260 -36.95 -12.40 1.59
N THR A 261 -37.50 -13.09 2.59
CA THR A 261 -37.03 -13.11 3.97
C THR A 261 -36.76 -14.53 4.42
N ILE A 262 -35.79 -14.68 5.31
CA ILE A 262 -35.37 -15.96 5.87
C ILE A 262 -35.75 -15.98 7.35
N ALA A 263 -36.48 -17.01 7.77
CA ALA A 263 -36.86 -17.26 9.14
C ALA A 263 -36.10 -18.48 9.67
N LEU A 264 -35.11 -18.24 10.53
CA LEU A 264 -34.32 -19.29 11.20
C LEU A 264 -35.02 -19.73 12.49
N HIS A 265 -35.27 -21.03 12.62
CA HIS A 265 -35.84 -21.60 13.84
C HIS A 265 -34.77 -21.77 14.92
N VAL A 266 -34.81 -20.95 15.97
CA VAL A 266 -33.79 -20.91 17.04
C VAL A 266 -34.31 -21.27 18.44
N ASP A 267 -35.60 -21.60 18.58
CA ASP A 267 -36.23 -22.04 19.85
C ASP A 267 -35.78 -21.24 21.10
N LYS A 268 -35.85 -19.90 21.01
CA LYS A 268 -35.45 -18.92 22.06
C LYS A 268 -33.97 -18.88 22.42
N GLN A 269 -33.12 -19.65 21.75
CA GLN A 269 -31.68 -19.58 21.90
C GLN A 269 -31.09 -18.41 21.09
N VAL A 270 -29.81 -18.13 21.34
CA VAL A 270 -29.04 -17.09 20.65
C VAL A 270 -28.22 -17.76 19.56
N LEU A 271 -28.32 -17.26 18.32
CA LEU A 271 -27.39 -17.61 17.25
C LEU A 271 -26.12 -16.77 17.42
N LYS A 272 -25.05 -17.41 17.91
CA LYS A 272 -23.81 -16.73 18.30
C LYS A 272 -22.88 -16.47 17.13
N PHE A 273 -22.14 -15.36 17.23
CA PHE A 273 -21.06 -14.99 16.34
C PHE A 273 -19.90 -14.39 17.15
N ASP A 274 -18.69 -14.43 16.59
CA ASP A 274 -17.55 -13.76 17.21
C ASP A 274 -17.77 -12.23 17.27
N ALA A 275 -17.29 -11.59 18.34
CA ALA A 275 -17.49 -10.16 18.55
C ALA A 275 -16.87 -9.29 17.44
N ASN A 276 -15.75 -9.72 16.86
CA ASN A 276 -15.12 -9.03 15.73
C ASN A 276 -15.92 -9.24 14.44
N GLN A 277 -16.49 -10.44 14.23
CA GLN A 277 -17.38 -10.68 13.09
C GLN A 277 -18.64 -9.80 13.16
N LEU A 278 -19.26 -9.68 14.34
CA LEU A 278 -20.39 -8.78 14.55
C LEU A 278 -20.02 -7.34 14.21
N ARG A 279 -18.90 -6.84 14.73
CA ARG A 279 -18.45 -5.46 14.48
C ARG A 279 -18.07 -5.22 13.02
N LYS A 280 -17.38 -6.17 12.38
CA LYS A 280 -16.95 -6.07 10.97
C LYS A 280 -18.13 -5.97 10.01
N ASN A 281 -19.23 -6.64 10.34
CA ASN A 281 -20.43 -6.70 9.49
C ASN A 281 -21.46 -5.60 9.83
N LEU A 282 -21.14 -4.68 10.74
CA LEU A 282 -22.03 -3.61 11.19
C LEU A 282 -21.83 -2.32 10.41
N THR A 283 -22.93 -1.76 9.89
CA THR A 283 -22.99 -0.46 9.22
C THR A 283 -24.13 0.40 9.75
N PHE A 284 -24.04 1.72 9.51
CA PHE A 284 -25.08 2.70 9.77
C PHE A 284 -26.01 2.84 8.56
N CYS A 285 -27.32 2.81 8.81
CA CYS A 285 -28.36 3.06 7.81
C CYS A 285 -29.13 4.35 8.08
N LEU A 286 -29.43 5.09 7.01
CA LEU A 286 -30.40 6.17 7.07
C LEU A 286 -31.83 5.64 7.21
N GLN A 287 -32.70 6.49 7.75
CA GLN A 287 -34.13 6.21 7.88
C GLN A 287 -34.79 6.01 6.52
N GLY A 288 -35.42 4.85 6.35
CA GLY A 288 -36.29 4.50 5.24
C GLY A 288 -37.76 4.78 5.56
N GLU A 289 -38.53 5.11 4.54
CA GLU A 289 -39.95 5.45 4.69
C GLU A 289 -40.88 4.28 4.30
N PRO A 290 -41.97 4.04 5.05
CA PRO A 290 -42.26 4.62 6.36
C PRO A 290 -41.38 4.00 7.44
N ALA A 291 -40.89 4.86 8.35
CA ALA A 291 -40.13 4.45 9.52
C ALA A 291 -40.99 3.61 10.47
N ILE A 292 -40.37 2.56 10.99
CA ILE A 292 -41.02 1.57 11.85
C ILE A 292 -40.38 1.57 13.25
N GLY A 293 -39.05 1.61 13.31
CA GLY A 293 -38.28 1.63 14.55
C GLY A 293 -37.82 3.03 14.93
N THR A 294 -36.89 3.10 15.88
CA THR A 294 -36.21 4.34 16.26
C THR A 294 -34.91 4.51 15.48
N PHE A 295 -34.55 5.78 15.23
CA PHE A 295 -33.39 6.14 14.44
C PHE A 295 -32.54 7.16 15.19
N ASP A 296 -31.24 6.99 15.05
CA ASP A 296 -30.18 7.77 15.69
C ASP A 296 -29.53 8.66 14.63
N SER A 297 -28.95 9.77 15.06
CA SER A 297 -28.02 10.49 14.19
C SER A 297 -26.76 9.64 13.97
N PHE A 298 -26.02 9.91 12.91
CA PHE A 298 -24.76 9.19 12.66
C PHE A 298 -23.76 9.37 13.81
N GLU A 299 -23.70 10.57 14.40
CA GLU A 299 -22.83 10.87 15.54
C GLU A 299 -23.25 10.08 16.80
N ASP A 300 -24.56 10.00 17.09
CA ASP A 300 -25.06 9.20 18.21
C ASP A 300 -24.79 7.70 18.00
N ALA A 301 -24.97 7.22 16.76
CA ALA A 301 -24.70 5.84 16.41
C ALA A 301 -23.23 5.47 16.52
N GLU A 302 -22.33 6.35 16.07
CA GLU A 302 -20.89 6.18 16.20
C GLU A 302 -20.46 6.16 17.69
N ASN A 303 -20.99 7.09 18.48
CA ASN A 303 -20.76 7.11 19.92
C ASN A 303 -21.26 5.83 20.61
N GLN A 304 -22.41 5.30 20.19
CA GLN A 304 -22.90 4.04 20.75
C GLN A 304 -22.06 2.84 20.35
N VAL A 305 -21.68 2.72 19.09
CA VAL A 305 -20.82 1.63 18.64
C VAL A 305 -19.48 1.67 19.36
N LYS A 306 -18.92 2.86 19.58
CA LYS A 306 -17.70 3.05 20.36
C LYS A 306 -17.86 2.65 21.83
N TYR A 307 -19.03 2.89 22.42
CA TYR A 307 -19.34 2.44 23.78
C TYR A 307 -19.46 0.91 23.88
N LEU A 308 -20.08 0.27 22.90
CA LEU A 308 -20.32 -1.18 22.86
C LEU A 308 -19.09 -2.00 22.42
N TRP A 309 -18.23 -1.43 21.59
CA TRP A 309 -16.95 -2.00 21.13
C TRP A 309 -15.78 -1.05 21.42
N PRO A 310 -15.40 -0.87 22.70
CA PRO A 310 -14.33 0.06 23.08
C PRO A 310 -12.95 -0.33 22.57
N ASP A 311 -12.74 -1.62 22.25
CA ASP A 311 -11.48 -2.18 21.76
C ASP A 311 -11.35 -2.10 20.22
N CYS A 312 -12.35 -1.55 19.52
CA CYS A 312 -12.36 -1.43 18.07
C CYS A 312 -12.31 0.04 17.63
N ASP A 313 -11.14 0.49 17.17
CA ASP A 313 -10.92 1.87 16.72
C ASP A 313 -11.34 2.15 15.27
N SER A 314 -11.87 1.16 14.55
CA SER A 314 -12.42 1.38 13.21
C SER A 314 -13.69 2.24 13.29
N PRO A 315 -13.87 3.24 12.38
CA PRO A 315 -15.08 4.05 12.34
C PRO A 315 -16.30 3.22 11.93
N LEU A 316 -17.50 3.72 12.24
CA LEU A 316 -18.75 3.08 11.80
C LEU A 316 -19.03 3.48 10.34
N ASP A 317 -18.99 2.51 9.42
CA ASP A 317 -19.27 2.79 8.01
C ASP A 317 -20.74 3.12 7.77
N LYS A 318 -21.01 3.98 6.79
CA LYS A 318 -22.36 4.26 6.31
C LYS A 318 -22.71 3.33 5.16
N GLU A 319 -23.92 2.79 5.17
CA GLU A 319 -24.45 2.00 4.07
C GLU A 319 -24.58 2.87 2.80
N CYS A 320 -23.92 2.47 1.71
CA CYS A 320 -23.94 3.20 0.45
C CYS A 320 -25.15 2.81 -0.41
N SER A 321 -25.75 3.80 -1.10
CA SER A 321 -26.83 3.52 -2.05
C SER A 321 -26.35 2.71 -3.26
N LEU A 322 -27.11 1.70 -3.66
CA LEU A 322 -26.88 1.01 -4.93
C LEU A 322 -26.87 1.99 -6.08
N LYS A 323 -27.80 2.96 -6.09
CA LYS A 323 -27.85 3.99 -7.14
C LYS A 323 -26.53 4.74 -7.24
N GLN A 324 -25.96 5.17 -6.11
CA GLN A 324 -24.66 5.84 -6.09
C GLN A 324 -23.55 4.96 -6.69
N ARG A 325 -23.56 3.64 -6.45
CA ARG A 325 -22.59 2.73 -7.07
C ARG A 325 -22.70 2.60 -8.59
N PHE A 326 -23.85 2.98 -9.18
CA PHE A 326 -24.07 2.97 -10.62
C PHE A 326 -24.01 4.35 -11.27
N THR A 327 -24.26 5.43 -10.52
CA THR A 327 -24.36 6.79 -11.07
C THR A 327 -23.28 7.75 -10.61
N ASP A 328 -22.47 7.42 -9.60
CA ASP A 328 -21.39 8.29 -9.13
C ASP A 328 -20.12 8.08 -9.96
N LEU A 329 -19.61 9.15 -10.57
CA LEU A 329 -18.35 9.15 -11.33
C LEU A 329 -17.39 10.17 -10.72
N ARG A 330 -16.16 9.76 -10.42
CA ARG A 330 -15.14 10.59 -9.77
C ARG A 330 -13.95 10.69 -10.71
N LEU A 331 -13.77 11.87 -11.28
CA LEU A 331 -12.83 12.13 -12.36
C LEU A 331 -11.72 13.04 -11.86
N VAL A 332 -10.47 12.72 -12.18
CA VAL A 332 -9.31 13.56 -11.87
C VAL A 332 -8.75 14.11 -13.18
N LEU A 333 -8.70 15.43 -13.33
CA LEU A 333 -8.12 16.10 -14.49
C LEU A 333 -6.62 16.31 -14.26
N VAL A 334 -5.79 15.73 -15.12
CA VAL A 334 -4.32 15.80 -15.03
C VAL A 334 -3.72 16.22 -16.36
N GLY A 335 -2.58 16.90 -16.33
CA GLY A 335 -1.94 17.45 -17.54
C GLY A 335 -1.10 18.69 -17.25
N ARG A 336 -0.30 19.11 -18.24
CA ARG A 336 0.61 20.27 -18.13
C ARG A 336 -0.13 21.57 -17.78
N THR A 337 0.60 22.56 -17.28
CA THR A 337 0.06 23.92 -17.11
C THR A 337 -0.40 24.46 -18.46
N GLY A 338 -1.64 24.97 -18.53
CA GLY A 338 -2.21 25.52 -19.77
C GLY A 338 -2.76 24.48 -20.76
N SER A 339 -2.83 23.20 -20.40
CA SER A 339 -3.43 22.13 -21.22
C SER A 339 -4.95 22.22 -21.40
N GLY A 340 -5.62 23.06 -20.60
CA GLY A 340 -7.08 23.24 -20.65
C GLY A 340 -7.87 22.40 -19.66
N LYS A 341 -7.25 21.86 -18.60
CA LYS A 341 -7.92 21.06 -17.55
C LYS A 341 -9.19 21.72 -17.02
N SER A 342 -9.09 22.92 -16.45
CA SER A 342 -10.22 23.65 -15.89
C SER A 342 -11.34 23.88 -16.91
N SER A 343 -11.00 24.15 -18.17
CA SER A 343 -11.98 24.28 -19.27
C SER A 343 -12.67 22.94 -19.58
N SER A 344 -11.93 21.84 -19.66
CA SER A 344 -12.50 20.49 -19.83
C SER A 344 -13.42 20.13 -18.66
N GLY A 345 -13.05 20.49 -17.43
CA GLY A 345 -13.90 20.30 -16.24
C GLY A 345 -15.22 21.06 -16.34
N ASN A 346 -15.19 22.31 -16.80
CA ASN A 346 -16.41 23.11 -17.01
C ASN A 346 -17.31 22.53 -18.10
N ILE A 347 -16.72 22.00 -19.18
CA ILE A 347 -17.48 21.32 -20.25
C ILE A 347 -18.15 20.06 -19.71
N ILE A 348 -17.43 19.24 -18.94
CA ILE A 348 -17.96 18.01 -18.33
C ILE A 348 -19.10 18.34 -17.36
N LEU A 349 -18.92 19.34 -16.50
CA LEU A 349 -19.93 19.75 -15.51
C LEU A 349 -21.06 20.62 -16.10
N ALA A 350 -20.98 20.96 -17.39
CA ALA A 350 -21.92 21.85 -18.08
C ALA A 350 -22.15 23.21 -17.39
N ARG A 351 -21.14 23.72 -16.65
CA ARG A 351 -21.15 25.02 -15.97
C ARG A 351 -19.73 25.54 -15.72
N ASP A 352 -19.61 26.84 -15.48
CA ASP A 352 -18.34 27.49 -15.12
C ASP A 352 -17.95 27.22 -13.65
N ALA A 353 -17.51 25.99 -13.36
CA ALA A 353 -17.16 25.52 -12.03
C ALA A 353 -15.72 25.87 -11.60
N PHE A 354 -14.82 25.96 -12.58
CA PHE A 354 -13.40 26.22 -12.41
C PHE A 354 -12.99 27.52 -13.12
N SER A 355 -12.06 28.26 -12.51
CA SER A 355 -11.47 29.46 -13.10
C SER A 355 -10.63 29.13 -14.34
N THR A 356 -10.75 29.93 -15.40
CA THR A 356 -10.00 29.75 -16.66
C THR A 356 -9.19 31.01 -17.02
N GLY A 357 -8.24 30.90 -17.97
CA GLY A 357 -7.43 32.03 -18.44
C GLY A 357 -6.27 32.40 -17.50
N ALA A 358 -5.92 33.70 -17.45
CA ALA A 358 -4.79 34.19 -16.65
C ALA A 358 -4.95 33.93 -15.13
N ALA A 359 -6.19 33.82 -14.65
CA ALA A 359 -6.51 33.50 -13.27
C ALA A 359 -6.17 32.04 -12.88
N ALA A 360 -6.03 31.14 -13.86
CA ALA A 360 -5.67 29.73 -13.63
C ALA A 360 -4.16 29.47 -13.74
N ALA A 361 -3.41 30.38 -14.37
CA ALA A 361 -1.97 30.26 -14.60
C ALA A 361 -1.19 30.56 -13.30
N GLY A 362 -1.22 29.61 -12.37
CA GLY A 362 -0.60 29.75 -11.05
C GLY A 362 -1.27 28.94 -9.94
N ASN A 363 -2.37 28.23 -10.23
CA ASN A 363 -3.00 27.37 -9.24
C ASN A 363 -2.08 26.21 -8.86
N VAL A 364 -1.65 26.24 -7.61
CA VAL A 364 -0.80 25.22 -7.00
C VAL A 364 -1.60 24.20 -6.19
N GLN A 365 -2.92 24.33 -6.05
CA GLN A 365 -3.78 23.45 -5.24
C GLN A 365 -4.83 22.68 -6.05
N CYS A 366 -5.22 21.50 -5.57
CA CYS A 366 -6.33 20.73 -6.12
C CYS A 366 -7.69 21.37 -5.79
N CYS A 367 -8.61 21.39 -6.76
CA CYS A 367 -9.96 21.92 -6.59
C CYS A 367 -10.99 20.84 -6.91
N LEU A 368 -11.96 20.60 -6.03
CA LEU A 368 -13.04 19.64 -6.25
C LEU A 368 -14.36 20.36 -6.50
N GLN A 369 -15.10 19.89 -7.50
CA GLN A 369 -16.43 20.34 -7.85
C GLN A 369 -17.33 19.14 -8.10
N MET A 370 -18.61 19.27 -7.77
CA MET A 370 -19.63 18.25 -8.00
C MET A 370 -20.80 18.87 -8.76
N GLU A 371 -21.38 18.11 -9.68
CA GLU A 371 -22.61 18.48 -10.38
C GLU A 371 -23.35 17.24 -10.86
N LYS A 372 -24.67 17.35 -11.04
CA LYS A 372 -25.45 16.32 -11.73
C LYS A 372 -25.37 16.54 -13.24
N VAL A 373 -24.77 15.61 -13.97
CA VAL A 373 -24.62 15.67 -15.43
C VAL A 373 -25.31 14.45 -16.04
N PHE A 374 -26.35 14.69 -16.85
CA PHE A 374 -27.26 13.64 -17.30
C PHE A 374 -27.85 12.86 -16.10
N ASP A 375 -27.68 11.54 -16.09
CA ASP A 375 -28.09 10.65 -15.00
C ASP A 375 -26.97 10.41 -13.96
N TRP A 376 -25.77 10.95 -14.18
CA TRP A 376 -24.61 10.75 -13.31
C TRP A 376 -24.44 11.88 -12.29
N GLU A 377 -24.04 11.52 -11.07
CA GLU A 377 -23.45 12.43 -10.10
C GLU A 377 -21.95 12.48 -10.40
N VAL A 378 -21.46 13.59 -10.96
CA VAL A 378 -20.08 13.69 -11.42
C VAL A 378 -19.29 14.58 -10.48
N THR A 379 -18.28 14.00 -9.84
CA THR A 379 -17.24 14.70 -9.11
C THR A 379 -16.03 14.89 -10.00
N VAL A 380 -15.56 16.12 -10.14
CA VAL A 380 -14.36 16.46 -10.91
C VAL A 380 -13.35 17.12 -9.98
N VAL A 381 -12.13 16.58 -9.95
CA VAL A 381 -10.98 17.18 -9.27
C VAL A 381 -10.04 17.75 -10.32
N ASP A 382 -9.90 19.08 -10.34
CA ASP A 382 -8.91 19.78 -11.16
C ASP A 382 -7.58 19.86 -10.40
N THR A 383 -6.50 19.32 -10.98
CA THR A 383 -5.18 19.30 -10.34
C THR A 383 -4.29 20.46 -10.80
N PRO A 384 -3.23 20.80 -10.05
CA PRO A 384 -2.14 21.61 -10.57
C PRO A 384 -1.51 21.03 -11.85
N GLY A 385 -0.73 21.84 -12.56
CA GLY A 385 0.05 21.35 -13.69
C GLY A 385 1.12 20.33 -13.26
N LEU A 386 1.26 19.24 -14.02
CA LEU A 386 2.29 18.23 -13.78
C LEU A 386 3.69 18.88 -13.78
N SER A 387 4.52 18.52 -12.80
CA SER A 387 5.80 19.15 -12.49
C SER A 387 6.72 18.20 -11.74
N GLU A 388 8.04 18.36 -11.93
CA GLU A 388 9.09 17.64 -11.19
C GLU A 388 9.24 18.13 -9.73
N LYS A 389 8.61 19.25 -9.36
CA LYS A 389 8.70 19.79 -8.00
C LYS A 389 7.90 18.94 -7.02
N LEU A 390 8.57 18.37 -6.02
CA LEU A 390 7.97 17.49 -5.00
C LEU A 390 6.78 18.11 -4.25
N GLU A 391 6.81 19.43 -4.00
CA GLU A 391 5.69 20.16 -3.38
C GLU A 391 4.41 20.07 -4.23
N ILE A 392 4.54 20.17 -5.56
CA ILE A 392 3.43 20.08 -6.50
C ILE A 392 2.96 18.63 -6.64
N GLN A 393 3.89 17.66 -6.66
CA GLN A 393 3.56 16.23 -6.70
C GLN A 393 2.75 15.80 -5.46
N THR A 394 3.18 16.24 -4.27
CA THR A 394 2.46 15.97 -3.01
C THR A 394 1.05 16.56 -3.03
N GLU A 395 0.88 17.76 -3.57
CA GLU A 395 -0.43 18.39 -3.69
C GLU A 395 -1.33 17.70 -4.71
N ILE A 396 -0.77 17.22 -5.83
CA ILE A 396 -1.49 16.40 -6.81
C ILE A 396 -1.98 15.09 -6.17
N LEU A 397 -1.18 14.43 -5.33
CA LEU A 397 -1.58 13.18 -4.66
C LEU A 397 -2.82 13.33 -3.76
N LYS A 398 -3.10 14.53 -3.24
CA LYS A 398 -4.33 14.79 -2.47
C LYS A 398 -5.61 14.53 -3.26
N CYS A 399 -5.56 14.58 -4.61
CA CYS A 399 -6.72 14.30 -5.45
C CYS A 399 -7.33 12.91 -5.20
N ILE A 400 -6.52 11.93 -4.78
CA ILE A 400 -6.97 10.58 -4.46
C ILE A 400 -7.85 10.61 -3.23
N ALA A 401 -7.39 11.27 -2.16
CA ALA A 401 -8.14 11.43 -0.91
C ALA A 401 -9.41 12.28 -1.10
N MET A 402 -9.34 13.32 -1.93
CA MET A 402 -10.51 14.13 -2.29
C MET A 402 -11.56 13.35 -3.08
N SER A 403 -11.15 12.27 -3.75
CA SER A 403 -12.02 11.39 -4.55
C SER A 403 -12.41 10.12 -3.79
N ALA A 404 -12.39 10.12 -2.45
CA ALA A 404 -12.63 8.92 -1.62
C ALA A 404 -13.92 8.18 -2.03
N PRO A 405 -13.88 6.83 -2.18
CA PRO A 405 -12.78 5.90 -1.86
C PRO A 405 -11.61 5.84 -2.86
N GLY A 406 -11.68 6.58 -3.96
CA GLY A 406 -10.67 6.68 -5.01
C GLY A 406 -11.30 7.14 -6.34
N PRO A 407 -10.53 7.73 -7.27
CA PRO A 407 -11.09 8.19 -8.54
C PRO A 407 -11.49 7.01 -9.43
N HIS A 408 -12.59 7.15 -10.16
CA HIS A 408 -13.02 6.18 -11.18
C HIS A 408 -12.17 6.30 -12.46
N ALA A 409 -11.73 7.51 -12.82
CA ALA A 409 -10.87 7.72 -13.96
C ALA A 409 -9.96 8.96 -13.83
N PHE A 410 -8.82 8.90 -14.50
CA PHE A 410 -7.96 10.05 -14.79
C PHE A 410 -8.19 10.53 -16.22
N LEU A 411 -8.44 11.83 -16.39
CA LEU A 411 -8.52 12.48 -17.69
C LEU A 411 -7.20 13.21 -17.95
N LEU A 412 -6.32 12.60 -18.75
CA LEU A 412 -5.08 13.22 -19.21
C LEU A 412 -5.42 14.25 -20.30
N VAL A 413 -5.42 15.51 -19.92
CA VAL A 413 -5.78 16.63 -20.80
C VAL A 413 -4.54 17.08 -21.56
N ILE A 414 -4.61 16.98 -22.89
CA ILE A 414 -3.52 17.29 -23.81
C ILE A 414 -3.97 18.38 -24.77
N LYS A 415 -3.13 19.41 -24.91
CA LYS A 415 -3.36 20.48 -25.87
C LYS A 415 -2.81 20.10 -27.24
N VAL A 416 -3.70 20.04 -28.23
CA VAL A 416 -3.33 19.75 -29.63
C VAL A 416 -2.56 20.94 -30.20
N GLY A 417 -1.34 20.68 -30.69
CA GLY A 417 -0.49 21.71 -31.27
C GLY A 417 0.80 21.16 -31.88
N PRO A 418 1.69 22.04 -32.37
CA PRO A 418 2.96 21.65 -33.01
C PRO A 418 3.96 20.98 -32.06
N GLN A 419 3.80 21.20 -30.75
CA GLN A 419 4.70 20.77 -29.68
C GLN A 419 4.21 19.53 -28.93
N ILE A 420 3.41 18.66 -29.57
CA ILE A 420 2.84 17.45 -28.95
C ILE A 420 3.89 16.53 -28.32
N ASN A 421 5.14 16.55 -28.81
CA ASN A 421 6.25 15.75 -28.29
C ASN A 421 6.65 16.17 -26.86
N GLU A 422 6.36 17.41 -26.44
CA GLU A 422 6.60 17.87 -25.07
C GLU A 422 5.68 17.18 -24.05
N GLU A 423 4.57 16.60 -24.49
CA GLU A 423 3.67 15.82 -23.63
C GLU A 423 4.29 14.51 -23.15
N GLN A 424 5.42 14.08 -23.72
CA GLN A 424 6.16 12.93 -23.21
C GLN A 424 6.61 13.12 -21.76
N ASP A 425 6.91 14.35 -21.34
CA ASP A 425 7.21 14.66 -19.94
C ASP A 425 5.96 14.48 -19.05
N ALA A 426 4.79 14.94 -19.50
CA ALA A 426 3.54 14.76 -18.76
C ALA A 426 3.20 13.29 -18.54
N VAL A 427 3.39 12.45 -19.56
CA VAL A 427 3.23 10.99 -19.47
C VAL A 427 4.19 10.40 -18.43
N ARG A 428 5.47 10.81 -18.43
CA ARG A 428 6.45 10.36 -17.44
C ARG A 428 6.09 10.81 -16.03
N GLN A 429 5.72 12.07 -15.83
CA GLN A 429 5.32 12.58 -14.52
C GLN A 429 4.08 11.86 -13.98
N MET A 430 3.12 11.53 -14.84
CA MET A 430 1.94 10.76 -14.45
C MET A 430 2.30 9.36 -13.93
N GLU A 431 3.25 8.67 -14.58
CA GLU A 431 3.79 7.39 -14.06
C GLU A 431 4.59 7.55 -12.77
N VAL A 432 5.34 8.65 -12.60
CA VAL A 432 6.11 8.91 -11.38
C VAL A 432 5.18 9.16 -10.20
N ILE A 433 4.12 9.93 -10.38
CA ILE A 433 3.22 10.34 -9.29
C ILE A 433 2.26 9.19 -8.92
N PHE A 434 1.65 8.55 -9.91
CA PHE A 434 0.58 7.57 -9.69
C PHE A 434 1.04 6.11 -9.89
N GLY A 435 2.21 5.87 -10.49
CA GLY A 435 2.64 4.52 -10.86
C GLY A 435 2.03 4.05 -12.18
N LYS A 436 2.47 2.88 -12.66
CA LYS A 436 2.09 2.36 -13.99
C LYS A 436 0.62 1.95 -14.10
N ASN A 437 -0.01 1.59 -12.99
CA ASN A 437 -1.39 1.12 -13.00
C ASN A 437 -2.39 2.26 -13.19
N VAL A 438 -1.96 3.53 -13.12
CA VAL A 438 -2.81 4.67 -13.49
C VAL A 438 -3.39 4.51 -14.89
N TRP A 439 -2.66 3.89 -15.81
CA TRP A 439 -3.07 3.73 -17.21
C TRP A 439 -4.27 2.81 -17.42
N SER A 440 -4.59 1.91 -16.49
CA SER A 440 -5.86 1.15 -16.59
C SER A 440 -7.08 2.04 -16.37
N HIS A 441 -6.89 3.17 -15.67
CA HIS A 441 -7.92 4.13 -15.30
C HIS A 441 -7.85 5.45 -16.10
N THR A 442 -7.03 5.53 -17.14
CA THR A 442 -6.80 6.79 -17.88
C THR A 442 -7.56 6.86 -19.20
N PHE A 443 -8.17 8.02 -19.44
CA PHE A 443 -8.66 8.50 -20.74
C PHE A 443 -7.91 9.77 -21.15
N VAL A 444 -7.75 10.01 -22.45
CA VAL A 444 -7.07 11.19 -22.99
C VAL A 444 -8.10 12.16 -23.54
N VAL A 445 -8.07 13.41 -23.07
CA VAL A 445 -8.94 14.49 -23.54
C VAL A 445 -8.12 15.50 -24.32
N LEU A 446 -8.46 15.70 -25.59
CA LEU A 446 -7.76 16.59 -26.50
C LEU A 446 -8.44 17.96 -26.56
N THR A 447 -7.68 19.03 -26.26
CA THR A 447 -8.13 20.42 -26.32
C THR A 447 -7.47 21.18 -27.48
N TYR A 448 -8.13 22.22 -28.00
CA TYR A 448 -7.62 23.03 -29.12
C TYR A 448 -7.57 24.51 -28.75
N ASN A 449 -6.72 25.26 -29.43
CA ASN A 449 -6.88 26.71 -29.48
C ASN A 449 -8.06 27.06 -30.40
N ASP A 450 -8.80 28.10 -30.01
CA ASP A 450 -10.06 28.57 -30.56
C ASP A 450 -9.95 29.13 -32.01
N GLN A 451 -9.54 28.28 -32.96
CA GLN A 451 -9.55 28.57 -34.39
C GLN A 451 -10.61 27.72 -35.08
N ARG A 452 -11.52 28.41 -35.77
CA ARG A 452 -12.84 27.98 -36.26
C ARG A 452 -12.87 26.83 -37.29
N LYS A 453 -11.82 26.03 -37.43
CA LYS A 453 -11.85 24.73 -38.12
C LYS A 453 -10.84 23.80 -37.47
N THR A 454 -11.30 22.67 -36.95
CA THR A 454 -10.44 21.54 -36.63
C THR A 454 -9.72 21.15 -37.90
N ASP A 455 -8.43 21.44 -38.01
CA ASP A 455 -7.64 20.93 -39.12
C ASP A 455 -7.50 19.43 -38.86
N VAL A 456 -8.40 18.63 -39.44
CA VAL A 456 -8.52 17.18 -39.20
C VAL A 456 -7.15 16.50 -39.40
N GLN A 457 -6.35 17.03 -40.32
CA GLN A 457 -4.97 16.59 -40.58
C GLN A 457 -4.03 16.82 -39.38
N ILE A 458 -4.13 17.95 -38.67
CA ILE A 458 -3.33 18.23 -37.47
C ILE A 458 -3.75 17.32 -36.32
N LEU A 459 -5.05 17.09 -36.17
CA LEU A 459 -5.58 16.18 -35.17
C LEU A 459 -5.12 14.73 -35.42
N GLU A 460 -5.27 14.23 -36.64
CA GLU A 460 -4.83 12.88 -37.01
C GLU A 460 -3.32 12.71 -36.84
N LYS A 461 -2.53 13.70 -37.26
CA LYS A 461 -1.08 13.71 -37.04
C LYS A 461 -0.73 13.65 -35.55
N ASN A 462 -1.37 14.48 -34.71
CA ASN A 462 -1.13 14.47 -33.28
C ASN A 462 -1.62 13.18 -32.61
N LYS A 463 -2.73 12.57 -33.06
CA LYS A 463 -3.14 11.23 -32.60
C LYS A 463 -2.08 10.17 -32.90
N ILE A 464 -1.45 10.21 -34.08
CA ILE A 464 -0.36 9.29 -34.43
C ILE A 464 0.85 9.50 -33.52
N GLU A 465 1.26 10.74 -33.27
CA GLU A 465 2.36 11.03 -32.35
C GLU A 465 2.03 10.64 -30.89
N LEU A 466 0.81 10.90 -30.43
CA LEU A 466 0.33 10.46 -29.11
C LEU A 466 0.36 8.93 -28.96
N LYS A 467 0.01 8.18 -30.00
CA LYS A 467 0.13 6.71 -30.02
C LYS A 467 1.56 6.20 -29.87
N LYS A 468 2.59 7.03 -30.10
CA LYS A 468 3.99 6.66 -29.85
C LYS A 468 4.41 6.88 -28.40
N ILE A 469 3.86 7.89 -27.72
CA ILE A 469 4.24 8.23 -26.34
C ILE A 469 3.35 7.57 -25.29
N LEU A 470 2.08 7.29 -25.61
CA LEU A 470 1.13 6.68 -24.67
C LEU A 470 1.31 5.15 -24.61
N PRO A 471 1.12 4.53 -23.43
CA PRO A 471 1.08 3.09 -23.28
C PRO A 471 -0.01 2.45 -24.14
N GLY A 472 0.22 1.19 -24.56
CA GLY A 472 -0.72 0.42 -25.39
C GLY A 472 -2.16 0.40 -24.88
N SER A 473 -2.33 0.34 -23.55
CA SER A 473 -3.63 0.29 -22.86
C SER A 473 -4.51 1.54 -23.06
N VAL A 474 -3.95 2.68 -23.48
CA VAL A 474 -4.66 3.97 -23.56
C VAL A 474 -4.84 4.45 -25.02
N LYS A 475 -4.23 3.76 -26.00
CA LYS A 475 -4.11 4.25 -27.39
C LYS A 475 -5.45 4.49 -28.10
N ASP A 476 -6.51 3.83 -27.67
CA ASP A 476 -7.84 3.93 -28.28
C ASP A 476 -8.84 4.72 -27.42
N ARG A 477 -8.39 5.32 -26.31
CA ARG A 477 -9.21 6.07 -25.34
C ARG A 477 -9.06 7.60 -25.48
N CYS A 478 -9.08 8.11 -26.70
CA CYS A 478 -8.86 9.53 -27.00
C CYS A 478 -10.15 10.26 -27.39
N TYR A 479 -10.55 11.23 -26.60
CA TYR A 479 -11.79 11.99 -26.73
C TYR A 479 -11.55 13.46 -27.05
N VAL A 480 -12.50 14.07 -27.76
CA VAL A 480 -12.58 15.50 -27.99
C VAL A 480 -13.92 15.95 -27.43
N LEU A 481 -13.91 16.89 -26.48
CA LEU A 481 -15.12 17.34 -25.80
C LEU A 481 -15.57 18.70 -26.32
N ASN A 482 -16.50 18.70 -27.27
CA ASN A 482 -17.03 19.92 -27.89
C ASN A 482 -18.57 20.02 -27.82
N ASN A 483 -19.27 18.95 -27.42
CA ASN A 483 -20.72 18.92 -27.30
C ASN A 483 -21.19 17.90 -26.24
N ASN A 484 -22.48 17.93 -25.91
CA ASN A 484 -23.06 17.05 -24.89
C ASN A 484 -22.99 15.57 -25.26
N GLN A 485 -23.09 15.20 -26.54
CA GLN A 485 -22.98 13.79 -26.95
C GLN A 485 -21.60 13.23 -26.60
N GLN A 486 -20.54 13.97 -26.87
CA GLN A 486 -19.17 13.54 -26.57
C GLN A 486 -18.88 13.46 -25.07
N VAL A 487 -19.50 14.34 -24.28
CA VAL A 487 -19.43 14.24 -22.81
C VAL A 487 -20.16 12.99 -22.34
N TRP A 488 -21.34 12.69 -22.89
CA TRP A 488 -22.08 11.48 -22.59
C TRP A 488 -21.27 10.22 -22.94
N ASP A 489 -20.69 10.16 -24.15
CA ASP A 489 -19.87 9.03 -24.61
C ASP A 489 -18.66 8.80 -23.68
N LEU A 490 -17.99 9.88 -23.24
CA LEU A 490 -16.89 9.78 -22.29
C LEU A 490 -17.35 9.24 -20.93
N LEU A 491 -18.44 9.78 -20.37
CA LEU A 491 -18.94 9.37 -19.05
C LEU A 491 -19.45 7.93 -19.06
N ASP A 492 -20.09 7.50 -20.14
CA ASP A 492 -20.52 6.10 -20.34
C ASP A 492 -19.32 5.14 -20.34
N GLU A 493 -18.25 5.49 -21.06
CA GLU A 493 -17.03 4.69 -21.09
C GLU A 493 -16.28 4.69 -19.75
N VAL A 494 -16.31 5.81 -19.01
CA VAL A 494 -15.79 5.84 -17.64
C VAL A 494 -16.63 4.97 -16.71
N ALA A 495 -17.95 4.95 -16.86
CA ALA A 495 -18.81 4.08 -16.07
C ALA A 495 -18.50 2.60 -16.34
N LYS A 496 -18.37 2.19 -17.61
CA LYS A 496 -17.94 0.84 -18.00
C LYS A 496 -16.56 0.49 -17.41
N MET A 497 -15.61 1.43 -17.45
CA MET A 497 -14.30 1.23 -16.85
C MET A 497 -14.37 1.09 -15.32
N ALA A 498 -15.17 1.89 -14.64
CA ALA A 498 -15.37 1.81 -13.20
C ALA A 498 -15.96 0.45 -12.78
N VAL A 499 -16.81 -0.13 -13.63
CA VAL A 499 -17.30 -1.50 -13.44
C VAL A 499 -16.17 -2.52 -13.54
N ALA A 500 -15.34 -2.43 -14.58
CA ALA A 500 -14.31 -3.43 -14.85
C ALA A 500 -13.10 -3.35 -13.91
N ASN A 501 -12.65 -2.14 -13.60
CA ASN A 501 -11.39 -1.88 -12.91
C ASN A 501 -11.57 -1.37 -11.48
N ASN A 502 -12.81 -1.24 -11.01
CA ASN A 502 -13.16 -0.60 -9.75
C ASN A 502 -12.56 0.81 -9.64
N VAL A 503 -12.61 1.40 -8.45
CA VAL A 503 -11.94 2.67 -8.15
C VAL A 503 -10.43 2.50 -8.26
N TYR A 504 -9.78 3.50 -8.84
CA TYR A 504 -8.34 3.60 -8.76
C TYR A 504 -7.93 3.73 -7.30
N SER A 505 -7.13 2.77 -6.85
CA SER A 505 -6.51 2.79 -5.55
C SER A 505 -5.01 2.88 -5.77
N CYS A 506 -4.33 3.67 -4.95
CA CYS A 506 -2.87 3.77 -4.96
C CYS A 506 -2.24 2.49 -4.35
N LYS A 507 -2.70 1.31 -4.78
CA LYS A 507 -2.16 -0.01 -4.39
C LYS A 507 -0.81 -0.28 -5.04
N ASP A 508 -0.47 0.48 -6.10
CA ASP A 508 0.72 0.27 -6.93
C ASP A 508 1.76 1.39 -6.86
N THR A 509 1.73 2.21 -5.81
CA THR A 509 2.95 2.91 -5.37
C THR A 509 3.93 1.87 -4.80
N VAL A 510 4.66 1.26 -5.74
CA VAL A 510 5.75 0.29 -5.74
C VAL A 510 6.54 0.10 -4.42
N ILE A 511 5.90 -0.33 -3.33
CA ILE A 511 6.60 -0.95 -2.19
C ILE A 511 5.69 -2.03 -1.58
N GLN A 512 5.81 -3.26 -2.08
CA GLN A 512 5.21 -4.44 -1.46
C GLN A 512 6.06 -4.96 -0.28
N ASP A 513 7.35 -4.60 -0.22
CA ASP A 513 8.28 -4.98 0.84
C ASP A 513 8.70 -3.76 1.67
N LEU A 514 8.35 -3.69 2.95
CA LEU A 514 8.74 -2.63 3.88
C LEU A 514 9.84 -3.12 4.81
N ARG A 515 10.99 -2.43 4.84
CA ARG A 515 12.15 -2.81 5.65
C ARG A 515 12.37 -1.76 6.73
N LEU A 516 12.03 -2.10 7.96
CA LEU A 516 11.99 -1.21 9.11
C LEU A 516 13.12 -1.55 10.06
N VAL A 517 13.83 -0.55 10.57
CA VAL A 517 14.86 -0.73 11.60
C VAL A 517 14.40 -0.06 12.89
N LEU A 518 14.28 -0.84 13.96
CA LEU A 518 13.91 -0.34 15.28
C LEU A 518 15.15 0.13 16.01
N VAL A 519 15.20 1.41 16.39
CA VAL A 519 16.35 2.03 17.06
C VAL A 519 15.87 2.74 18.32
N GLY A 520 16.67 2.74 19.38
CA GLY A 520 16.30 3.36 20.65
C GLY A 520 17.11 2.81 21.82
N ARG A 521 17.02 3.47 22.99
CA ARG A 521 17.74 3.06 24.22
C ARG A 521 17.37 1.64 24.65
N THR A 522 18.20 1.03 25.50
CA THR A 522 17.85 -0.24 26.16
C THR A 522 16.59 -0.06 27.00
N GLY A 523 15.60 -0.95 26.85
CA GLY A 523 14.34 -0.89 27.59
C GLY A 523 13.29 0.10 27.05
N SER A 524 13.50 0.68 25.85
CA SER A 524 12.54 1.56 25.17
C SER A 524 11.31 0.84 24.59
N GLY A 525 11.30 -0.49 24.54
CA GLY A 525 10.19 -1.27 23.96
C GLY A 525 10.33 -1.57 22.46
N LYS A 526 11.56 -1.59 21.92
CA LYS A 526 11.84 -1.96 20.51
C LYS A 526 11.24 -3.32 20.15
N SER A 527 11.65 -4.38 20.83
CA SER A 527 11.18 -5.75 20.57
C SER A 527 9.65 -5.86 20.67
N SER A 528 9.03 -5.20 21.65
CA SER A 528 7.56 -5.13 21.78
C SER A 528 6.90 -4.40 20.60
N SER A 529 7.46 -3.27 20.17
CA SER A 529 6.97 -2.53 19.00
C SER A 529 7.10 -3.36 17.72
N GLY A 530 8.19 -4.13 17.59
CA GLY A 530 8.38 -5.09 16.49
C GLY A 530 7.32 -6.18 16.47
N ASN A 531 6.98 -6.75 17.63
CA ASN A 531 5.91 -7.76 17.74
C ASN A 531 4.53 -7.19 17.39
N ILE A 532 4.25 -5.95 17.82
CA ILE A 532 2.99 -5.25 17.48
C ILE A 532 2.90 -5.02 15.97
N ILE A 533 3.99 -4.55 15.34
CA ILE A 533 4.04 -4.34 13.88
C ILE A 533 3.84 -5.66 13.13
N LEU A 534 4.50 -6.74 13.56
CA LEU A 534 4.41 -8.05 12.91
C LEU A 534 3.11 -8.82 13.25
N GLY A 535 2.33 -8.36 14.22
CA GLY A 535 1.11 -9.04 14.68
C GLY A 535 1.34 -10.39 15.37
N ARG A 536 2.59 -10.69 15.77
CA ARG A 536 2.98 -11.94 16.46
C ARG A 536 4.20 -11.73 17.36
N ASP A 537 4.41 -12.64 18.31
CA ASP A 537 5.57 -12.63 19.20
C ASP A 537 6.84 -13.15 18.50
N ALA A 538 7.43 -12.31 17.63
CA ALA A 538 8.61 -12.64 16.84
C ALA A 538 9.96 -12.36 17.54
N PHE A 539 9.96 -11.42 18.48
CA PHE A 539 11.12 -11.02 19.28
C PHE A 539 10.89 -11.34 20.77
N SER A 540 11.92 -11.82 21.45
CA SER A 540 11.87 -12.18 22.87
C SER A 540 11.74 -10.93 23.75
N THR A 541 10.54 -10.65 24.25
CA THR A 541 10.30 -9.62 25.27
C THR A 541 10.56 -10.23 26.65
N GLY A 542 11.76 -10.07 27.18
CA GLY A 542 12.12 -10.66 28.48
C GLY A 542 11.18 -10.19 29.60
N GLY A 543 10.28 -11.07 30.04
CA GLY A 543 9.51 -10.90 31.27
C GLY A 543 10.38 -11.17 32.50
N ALA A 544 10.12 -10.44 33.58
CA ALA A 544 10.69 -10.54 34.91
C ALA A 544 11.47 -11.84 35.22
N ALA A 545 12.80 -11.71 35.34
CA ALA A 545 13.80 -12.66 35.89
C ALA A 545 15.05 -12.92 35.01
N ALA A 546 15.38 -12.05 34.04
CA ALA A 546 16.73 -11.99 33.46
C ALA A 546 17.50 -10.81 34.07
N SER A 547 18.51 -11.18 34.85
CA SER A 547 19.53 -10.35 35.49
C SER A 547 19.99 -9.12 34.72
N SER A 548 20.26 -8.08 35.50
CA SER A 548 20.81 -6.76 35.19
C SER A 548 22.20 -6.72 34.53
N SER A 549 22.47 -7.49 33.47
CA SER A 549 23.77 -7.42 32.76
C SER A 549 23.85 -8.08 31.37
N SER A 550 22.80 -8.17 30.56
CA SER A 550 22.98 -8.46 29.11
C SER A 550 21.75 -8.05 28.29
N GLY A 551 21.78 -6.85 27.70
CA GLY A 551 20.87 -6.55 26.59
C GLY A 551 21.26 -7.38 25.38
N ASN A 552 20.33 -7.70 24.48
CA ASN A 552 20.67 -8.34 23.20
C ASN A 552 21.75 -7.51 22.50
N VAL A 553 22.95 -8.07 22.38
CA VAL A 553 24.14 -7.44 21.77
C VAL A 553 24.18 -7.72 20.26
N GLN A 554 23.09 -8.22 19.66
CA GLN A 554 23.02 -8.57 18.25
C GLN A 554 21.73 -8.07 17.59
N CYS A 555 21.82 -7.68 16.32
CA CYS A 555 20.65 -7.35 15.51
C CYS A 555 19.85 -8.63 15.18
N CYS A 556 18.54 -8.56 15.32
CA CYS A 556 17.62 -9.66 14.98
C CYS A 556 16.72 -9.24 13.83
N LEU A 557 16.58 -10.08 12.80
CA LEU A 557 15.68 -9.84 11.66
C LEU A 557 14.51 -10.81 11.71
N GLN A 558 13.32 -10.27 11.52
CA GLN A 558 12.08 -11.03 11.37
C GLN A 558 11.31 -10.52 10.15
N MET A 559 10.62 -11.44 9.48
CA MET A 559 9.77 -11.15 8.33
C MET A 559 8.38 -11.70 8.59
N GLU A 560 7.37 -10.95 8.20
CA GLU A 560 5.98 -11.39 8.24
C GLU A 560 5.17 -10.66 7.17
N LYS A 561 4.06 -11.28 6.72
CA LYS A 561 3.08 -10.57 5.92
C LYS A 561 2.10 -9.84 6.84
N VAL A 562 2.16 -8.51 6.83
CA VAL A 562 1.31 -7.63 7.64
C VAL A 562 0.41 -6.84 6.70
N PHE A 563 -0.91 -7.05 6.82
CA PHE A 563 -1.88 -6.60 5.82
C PHE A 563 -1.50 -7.12 4.42
N ASP A 564 -1.28 -6.22 3.47
CA ASP A 564 -0.87 -6.50 2.10
C ASP A 564 0.64 -6.27 1.86
N TRP A 565 1.42 -5.96 2.90
CA TRP A 565 2.88 -5.74 2.83
C TRP A 565 3.66 -6.94 3.35
N GLU A 566 4.76 -7.27 2.68
CA GLU A 566 5.86 -8.05 3.26
C GLU A 566 6.67 -7.10 4.15
N VAL A 567 6.68 -7.32 5.46
CA VAL A 567 7.36 -6.43 6.41
C VAL A 567 8.57 -7.14 7.01
N THR A 568 9.75 -6.59 6.74
CA THR A 568 10.99 -6.96 7.41
C THR A 568 11.24 -5.99 8.55
N VAL A 569 11.37 -6.50 9.78
CA VAL A 569 11.73 -5.70 10.95
C VAL A 569 13.09 -6.16 11.46
N VAL A 570 14.02 -5.20 11.59
CA VAL A 570 15.31 -5.41 12.25
C VAL A 570 15.28 -4.75 13.63
N ASP A 571 15.30 -5.58 14.68
CA ASP A 571 15.45 -5.12 16.06
C ASP A 571 16.94 -4.97 16.38
N THR A 572 17.38 -3.74 16.73
CA THR A 572 18.78 -3.46 17.03
C THR A 572 19.08 -3.52 18.52
N PRO A 573 20.36 -3.70 18.93
CA PRO A 573 20.78 -3.42 20.29
C PRO A 573 20.42 -2.00 20.75
N GLY A 574 20.46 -1.76 22.06
CA GLY A 574 20.29 -0.42 22.61
C GLY A 574 21.39 0.53 22.15
N LEU A 575 21.03 1.75 21.77
CA LEU A 575 22.00 2.79 21.42
C LEU A 575 23.00 3.02 22.56
N SER A 576 24.28 3.05 22.23
CA SER A 576 25.40 3.11 23.16
C SER A 576 26.61 3.81 22.53
N GLU A 577 27.48 4.37 23.37
CA GLU A 577 28.78 4.92 22.97
C GLU A 577 29.83 3.83 22.69
N ASN A 578 29.55 2.57 23.06
CA ASN A 578 30.47 1.46 22.80
C ASN A 578 30.55 1.16 21.30
N LEU A 579 31.76 1.27 20.74
CA LEU A 579 32.03 1.07 19.32
C LEU A 579 31.62 -0.32 18.81
N GLU A 580 31.77 -1.39 19.60
CA GLU A 580 31.35 -2.74 19.22
C GLU A 580 29.82 -2.81 19.03
N ILE A 581 29.06 -2.15 19.92
CA ILE A 581 27.60 -2.08 19.83
C ILE A 581 27.17 -1.21 18.65
N GLN A 582 27.85 -0.08 18.40
CA GLN A 582 27.59 0.76 17.23
C GLN A 582 27.83 0.01 15.91
N MET A 583 28.89 -0.80 15.85
CA MET A 583 29.21 -1.65 14.70
C MET A 583 28.17 -2.74 14.50
N GLU A 584 27.68 -3.34 15.58
CA GLU A 584 26.57 -4.29 15.51
C GLU A 584 25.30 -3.62 14.95
N ILE A 585 24.95 -2.43 15.45
CA ILE A 585 23.79 -1.67 14.97
C ILE A 585 23.92 -1.36 13.48
N LEU A 586 25.12 -1.04 12.97
CA LEU A 586 25.34 -0.77 11.54
C LEU A 586 25.02 -1.96 10.63
N LYS A 587 25.06 -3.21 11.13
CA LYS A 587 24.69 -4.39 10.34
C LYS A 587 23.24 -4.35 9.88
N CYS A 588 22.36 -3.60 10.56
CA CYS A 588 20.96 -3.46 10.18
C CYS A 588 20.76 -3.00 8.73
N ILE A 589 21.68 -2.16 8.21
CA ILE A 589 21.63 -1.66 6.83
C ILE A 589 21.78 -2.82 5.83
N ALA A 590 22.74 -3.71 6.08
CA ALA A 590 23.00 -4.88 5.25
C ALA A 590 21.91 -5.95 5.41
N MET A 591 21.39 -6.13 6.63
CA MET A 591 20.26 -7.04 6.90
C MET A 591 18.98 -6.57 6.22
N SER A 592 18.86 -5.27 5.95
CA SER A 592 17.73 -4.65 5.25
C SER A 592 18.02 -4.41 3.77
N ALA A 593 18.92 -5.17 3.13
CA ALA A 593 19.36 -4.93 1.75
C ALA A 593 18.17 -4.83 0.77
N PRO A 594 18.14 -3.83 -0.15
CA PRO A 594 19.21 -2.87 -0.50
C PRO A 594 19.43 -1.70 0.49
N GLY A 595 18.62 -1.59 1.53
CA GLY A 595 18.69 -0.59 2.59
C GLY A 595 17.31 -0.45 3.27
N PRO A 596 17.23 0.07 4.50
CA PRO A 596 15.96 0.22 5.19
C PRO A 596 15.09 1.30 4.54
N HIS A 597 13.78 1.08 4.51
CA HIS A 597 12.79 2.05 4.07
C HIS A 597 12.53 3.10 5.15
N ALA A 598 12.56 2.72 6.43
CA ALA A 598 12.43 3.64 7.54
C ALA A 598 13.19 3.18 8.80
N PHE A 599 13.58 4.15 9.63
CA PHE A 599 14.00 3.95 11.01
C PHE A 599 12.87 4.33 11.94
N LEU A 600 12.51 3.43 12.84
CA LEU A 600 11.55 3.70 13.91
C LEU A 600 12.34 3.99 15.19
N LEU A 601 12.44 5.27 15.54
CA LEU A 601 13.04 5.71 16.80
C LEU A 601 12.03 5.47 17.93
N VAL A 602 12.24 4.40 18.69
CA VAL A 602 11.35 3.98 19.77
C VAL A 602 11.73 4.73 21.05
N ILE A 603 10.81 5.55 21.53
CA ILE A 603 10.98 6.40 22.69
C ILE A 603 9.95 6.03 23.75
N LYS A 604 10.44 5.82 24.97
CA LYS A 604 9.58 5.55 26.11
C LYS A 604 9.07 6.85 26.72
N VAL A 605 7.75 7.03 26.71
CA VAL A 605 7.10 8.21 27.29
C VAL A 605 7.19 8.14 28.82
N GLY A 606 7.75 9.18 29.44
CA GLY A 606 7.89 9.23 30.89
C GLY A 606 8.60 10.48 31.40
N PRO A 607 8.83 10.59 32.72
CA PRO A 607 9.44 11.77 33.35
C PRO A 607 10.88 12.06 32.88
N GLN A 608 11.55 11.08 32.30
CA GLN A 608 12.96 11.11 31.91
C GLN A 608 13.19 11.33 30.41
N ILE A 609 12.20 11.87 29.67
CA ILE A 609 12.32 12.03 28.21
C ILE A 609 13.52 12.85 27.74
N ASN A 610 14.05 13.73 28.61
CA ASN A 610 15.25 14.51 28.33
C ASN A 610 16.50 13.63 28.15
N GLU A 611 16.52 12.41 28.72
CA GLU A 611 17.60 11.44 28.55
C GLU A 611 17.64 10.86 27.12
N GLU A 612 16.57 11.00 26.34
CA GLU A 612 16.53 10.58 24.93
C GLU A 612 17.38 11.46 24.02
N GLN A 613 17.84 12.62 24.49
CA GLN A 613 18.77 13.47 23.73
C GLN A 613 20.06 12.72 23.37
N ASP A 614 20.54 11.84 24.24
CA ASP A 614 21.71 10.99 23.95
C ASP A 614 21.40 10.00 22.82
N ALA A 615 20.21 9.39 22.80
CA ALA A 615 19.81 8.48 21.73
C ALA A 615 19.75 9.18 20.36
N VAL A 616 19.23 10.40 20.31
CA VAL A 616 19.23 11.24 19.10
C VAL A 616 20.66 11.50 18.61
N ARG A 617 21.58 11.86 19.52
CA ARG A 617 23.00 12.09 19.18
C ARG A 617 23.67 10.82 18.66
N GLN A 618 23.48 9.67 19.32
CA GLN A 618 24.05 8.40 18.88
C GLN A 618 23.52 7.97 17.51
N MET A 619 22.23 8.20 17.24
CA MET A 619 21.64 7.91 15.93
C MET A 619 22.30 8.72 14.81
N GLU A 620 22.60 10.01 15.05
CA GLU A 620 23.37 10.83 14.10
C GLU A 620 24.83 10.37 13.95
N VAL A 621 25.48 9.92 15.02
CA VAL A 621 26.86 9.42 14.98
C VAL A 621 26.94 8.13 14.15
N ILE A 622 25.98 7.23 14.32
CA ILE A 622 25.96 5.92 13.67
C ILE A 622 25.57 6.06 12.19
N PHE A 623 24.46 6.77 11.90
CA PHE A 623 23.85 6.80 10.58
C PHE A 623 24.09 8.12 9.81
N GLY A 624 24.59 9.16 10.47
CA GLY A 624 24.73 10.48 9.85
C GLY A 624 23.42 11.27 9.82
N LYS A 625 23.51 12.55 9.45
CA LYS A 625 22.37 13.50 9.54
C LYS A 625 21.23 13.20 8.57
N ASN A 626 21.51 12.49 7.48
CA ASN A 626 20.50 12.17 6.49
C ASN A 626 19.47 11.13 6.99
N VAL A 627 19.76 10.42 8.09
CA VAL A 627 18.86 9.43 8.69
C VAL A 627 17.49 10.01 9.01
N TRP A 628 17.43 11.28 9.41
CA TRP A 628 16.18 11.97 9.78
C TRP A 628 15.18 12.12 8.63
N SER A 629 15.63 12.02 7.38
CA SER A 629 14.71 11.98 6.23
C SER A 629 13.93 10.66 6.15
N HIS A 630 14.42 9.61 6.81
CA HIS A 630 13.86 8.25 6.87
C HIS A 630 13.35 7.87 8.27
N THR A 631 13.28 8.80 9.22
CA THR A 631 12.92 8.50 10.62
C THR A 631 11.46 8.80 10.93
N PHE A 632 10.81 7.87 11.62
CA PHE A 632 9.55 8.01 12.35
C PHE A 632 9.78 7.79 13.85
N VAL A 633 8.95 8.38 14.70
CA VAL A 633 9.06 8.22 16.15
C VAL A 633 7.91 7.34 16.65
N VAL A 634 8.24 6.26 17.36
CA VAL A 634 7.25 5.39 17.99
C VAL A 634 7.31 5.60 19.49
N LEU A 635 6.18 6.02 20.06
CA LEU A 635 6.04 6.31 21.49
C LEU A 635 5.48 5.09 22.22
N THR A 636 6.24 4.57 23.18
CA THR A 636 5.83 3.44 24.03
C THR A 636 5.48 3.92 25.43
N TYR A 637 4.56 3.22 26.09
CA TYR A 637 4.14 3.49 27.46
C TYR A 637 4.53 2.32 28.36
N ASN A 638 4.79 2.60 29.64
CA ASN A 638 4.71 1.54 30.66
C ASN A 638 3.28 1.00 30.72
N ASP A 639 3.11 -0.21 31.26
CA ASP A 639 1.88 -1.03 31.43
C ASP A 639 0.65 -0.35 32.10
N GLN A 640 0.34 0.87 31.73
CA GLN A 640 -0.76 1.69 32.21
C GLN A 640 -1.85 1.70 31.13
N PRO A 641 -3.07 1.22 31.44
CA PRO A 641 -4.14 1.01 30.45
C PRO A 641 -4.78 2.30 29.92
N LYS A 642 -4.35 3.49 30.37
CA LYS A 642 -4.80 4.79 29.86
C LYS A 642 -3.61 5.72 29.67
N ILE A 643 -3.44 6.21 28.46
CA ILE A 643 -2.48 7.27 28.14
C ILE A 643 -3.01 8.58 28.74
N ASP A 644 -2.26 9.16 29.67
CA ASP A 644 -2.53 10.52 30.10
C ASP A 644 -2.15 11.47 28.96
N VAL A 645 -3.17 12.03 28.30
CA VAL A 645 -3.03 12.95 27.17
C VAL A 645 -2.16 14.15 27.55
N GLN A 646 -2.20 14.62 28.81
CA GLN A 646 -1.39 15.76 29.26
C GLN A 646 0.10 15.38 29.36
N ILE A 647 0.40 14.16 29.83
CA ILE A 647 1.77 13.63 29.85
C ILE A 647 2.28 13.45 28.42
N LEU A 648 1.45 12.95 27.51
CA LEU A 648 1.81 12.80 26.11
C LEU A 648 2.08 14.15 25.43
N GLU A 649 1.22 15.16 25.62
CA GLU A 649 1.40 16.50 25.06
C GLU A 649 2.65 17.20 25.61
N LYS A 650 2.90 17.07 26.92
CA LYS A 650 4.11 17.59 27.55
C LYS A 650 5.37 16.93 26.98
N ASN A 651 5.37 15.61 26.84
CA ASN A 651 6.49 14.86 26.27
C ASN A 651 6.70 15.18 24.79
N LYS A 652 5.62 15.33 24.00
CA LYS A 652 5.71 15.82 22.61
C LYS A 652 6.40 17.17 22.54
N THR A 653 6.08 18.10 23.46
CA THR A 653 6.70 19.42 23.53
C THR A 653 8.20 19.36 23.86
N GLU A 654 8.64 18.45 24.72
CA GLU A 654 10.07 18.22 25.00
C GLU A 654 10.77 17.54 23.81
N LEU A 655 10.10 16.60 23.13
CA LEU A 655 10.62 15.97 21.92
C LEU A 655 10.90 16.98 20.80
N LYS A 656 10.07 18.02 20.66
CA LYS A 656 10.31 19.14 19.71
C LYS A 656 11.65 19.83 19.92
N LYS A 657 12.18 19.83 21.15
CA LYS A 657 13.45 20.50 21.47
C LYS A 657 14.66 19.64 21.12
N ILE A 658 14.52 18.31 21.08
CA ILE A 658 15.62 17.38 20.87
C ILE A 658 15.67 16.80 19.46
N LEU A 659 14.52 16.64 18.79
CA LEU A 659 14.45 16.06 17.45
C LEU A 659 14.76 17.11 16.38
N PRO A 660 15.64 16.83 15.41
CA PRO A 660 15.93 17.77 14.33
C PRO A 660 14.83 17.78 13.25
N GLY A 661 14.56 18.96 12.68
CA GLY A 661 13.66 19.13 11.52
C GLY A 661 12.17 18.94 11.83
N ARG A 662 11.40 18.46 10.84
CA ARG A 662 9.95 18.15 10.97
C ARG A 662 9.65 16.71 11.40
N VAL A 663 10.61 16.03 12.04
CA VAL A 663 10.43 14.63 12.50
C VAL A 663 9.37 14.55 13.60
N GLU A 664 9.15 15.64 14.34
CA GLU A 664 8.08 15.75 15.34
C GLU A 664 6.66 15.54 14.77
N ASP A 665 6.45 15.85 13.50
CA ASP A 665 5.15 15.66 12.82
C ASP A 665 4.89 14.18 12.48
N ARG A 666 5.85 13.28 12.74
CA ARG A 666 5.83 11.85 12.41
C ARG A 666 5.90 10.97 13.66
N CYS A 667 5.14 11.34 14.71
CA CYS A 667 5.07 10.61 15.96
C CYS A 667 3.84 9.69 16.02
N TYR A 668 4.06 8.40 16.25
CA TYR A 668 3.02 7.36 16.31
C TYR A 668 3.00 6.68 17.68
N VAL A 669 1.82 6.25 18.09
CA VAL A 669 1.61 5.32 19.19
C VAL A 669 1.06 4.06 18.57
N LEU A 670 1.67 2.89 18.86
CA LEU A 670 1.29 1.62 18.25
C LEU A 670 0.60 0.73 19.28
N ASN A 671 -0.73 0.75 19.30
CA ASN A 671 -1.55 -0.05 20.21
C ASN A 671 -2.59 -0.91 19.49
N ASN A 672 -2.86 -0.65 18.20
CA ASN A 672 -3.85 -1.38 17.41
C ASN A 672 -3.42 -1.51 15.93
N ASN A 673 -4.18 -2.29 15.15
CA ASN A 673 -3.90 -2.51 13.74
C ASN A 673 -4.07 -1.26 12.86
N GLN A 674 -4.98 -0.34 13.17
CA GLN A 674 -5.15 0.88 12.39
C GLN A 674 -3.91 1.78 12.48
N GLN A 675 -3.32 1.93 13.67
CA GLN A 675 -2.12 2.72 13.90
C GLN A 675 -0.88 2.08 13.26
N VAL A 676 -0.82 0.74 13.27
CA VAL A 676 0.21 0.01 12.50
C VAL A 676 0.00 0.26 11.01
N TRP A 677 -1.24 0.21 10.52
CA TRP A 677 -1.56 0.52 9.12
C TRP A 677 -1.19 1.96 8.75
N ASP A 678 -1.57 2.95 9.55
CA ASP A 678 -1.25 4.37 9.33
C ASP A 678 0.26 4.62 9.31
N LEU A 679 1.01 3.96 10.20
CA LEU A 679 2.46 4.00 10.19
C LEU A 679 3.03 3.37 8.92
N LEU A 680 2.59 2.16 8.55
CA LEU A 680 3.11 1.45 7.37
C LEU A 680 2.76 2.16 6.07
N ASP A 681 1.57 2.76 5.97
CA ASP A 681 1.14 3.58 4.83
C ASP A 681 2.01 4.84 4.70
N GLU A 682 2.28 5.55 5.81
CA GLU A 682 3.18 6.71 5.80
C GLU A 682 4.64 6.32 5.54
N VAL A 683 5.09 5.15 6.00
CA VAL A 683 6.40 4.60 5.62
C VAL A 683 6.43 4.28 4.13
N ALA A 684 5.38 3.69 3.56
CA ALA A 684 5.32 3.40 2.13
C ALA A 684 5.38 4.68 1.30
N LYS A 685 4.61 5.72 1.67
CA LYS A 685 4.67 7.06 1.06
C LYS A 685 6.07 7.67 1.18
N MET A 686 6.70 7.57 2.35
CA MET A 686 8.05 8.07 2.58
C MET A 686 9.08 7.36 1.70
N ALA A 687 8.97 6.04 1.60
CA ALA A 687 9.94 5.25 0.87
C ALA A 687 9.78 5.42 -0.65
N VAL A 688 8.59 5.76 -1.14
CA VAL A 688 8.41 6.27 -2.52
C VAL A 688 9.10 7.61 -2.71
N ALA A 689 8.92 8.55 -1.78
CA ALA A 689 9.49 9.90 -1.88
C ALA A 689 11.03 9.93 -1.73
N ASN A 690 11.57 9.14 -0.80
CA ASN A 690 12.97 9.23 -0.37
C ASN A 690 13.83 8.04 -0.83
N ASN A 691 13.22 7.03 -1.46
CA ASN A 691 13.82 5.71 -1.75
C ASN A 691 14.35 5.05 -0.46
N VAL A 692 15.04 3.92 -0.57
CA VAL A 692 15.72 3.29 0.56
C VAL A 692 16.73 4.25 1.17
N TYR A 693 16.82 4.22 2.50
CA TYR A 693 17.90 4.86 3.19
C TYR A 693 19.22 4.24 2.73
N SER A 694 20.08 5.12 2.24
CA SER A 694 21.49 4.87 2.00
C SER A 694 22.23 5.92 2.82
N CYS A 695 23.35 5.55 3.42
CA CYS A 695 24.23 6.52 4.07
C CYS A 695 24.88 7.42 2.98
N LYS A 696 24.10 8.36 2.42
CA LYS A 696 24.45 9.18 1.25
C LYS A 696 25.61 10.14 1.54
N ASP A 697 25.96 10.32 2.80
CA ASP A 697 27.15 11.06 3.20
C ASP A 697 28.45 10.26 3.11
N ARG A 698 28.43 9.00 2.62
CA ARG A 698 29.69 8.23 2.52
C ARG A 698 29.91 7.20 1.42
N VAL A 699 28.95 6.81 0.56
CA VAL A 699 29.21 5.60 -0.23
C VAL A 699 29.93 5.86 -1.55
N VAL A 700 31.25 5.68 -1.52
CA VAL A 700 32.03 5.31 -2.70
C VAL A 700 31.62 3.88 -3.05
N GLN A 701 30.59 3.70 -3.90
CA GLN A 701 30.07 2.35 -4.21
C GLN A 701 31.06 1.47 -4.98
N ASP A 702 32.06 2.08 -5.62
CA ASP A 702 33.10 1.40 -6.39
C ASP A 702 34.48 1.73 -5.78
N LEU A 703 35.15 0.74 -5.19
CA LEU A 703 36.51 0.87 -4.66
C LEU A 703 37.51 0.26 -5.64
N ARG A 704 38.44 1.08 -6.13
CA ARG A 704 39.46 0.68 -7.10
C ARG A 704 40.81 0.73 -6.41
N LEU A 705 41.30 -0.43 -5.99
CA LEU A 705 42.41 -0.58 -5.08
C LEU A 705 43.63 -1.14 -5.83
N VAL A 706 44.82 -0.67 -5.49
CA VAL A 706 46.08 -1.22 -5.98
C VAL A 706 46.89 -1.71 -4.79
N PHE A 707 47.22 -3.00 -4.74
CA PHE A 707 48.15 -3.53 -3.74
C PHE A 707 49.59 -3.33 -4.20
N VAL A 708 50.39 -2.63 -3.39
CA VAL A 708 51.79 -2.32 -3.67
C VAL A 708 52.65 -2.69 -2.45
N GLY A 709 53.91 -3.09 -2.69
CA GLY A 709 54.85 -3.52 -1.66
C GLY A 709 55.93 -4.46 -2.21
N ARG A 710 56.93 -4.76 -1.40
CA ARG A 710 58.06 -5.64 -1.77
C ARG A 710 57.60 -7.07 -2.12
N THR A 711 58.44 -7.81 -2.82
CA THR A 711 58.22 -9.26 -3.04
C THR A 711 58.14 -9.97 -1.70
N GLY A 712 57.09 -10.78 -1.48
CA GLY A 712 56.88 -11.48 -0.21
C GLY A 712 56.22 -10.67 0.90
N SER A 713 55.77 -9.43 0.64
CA SER A 713 55.13 -8.59 1.68
C SER A 713 53.71 -9.02 2.09
N GLY A 714 53.11 -9.99 1.40
CA GLY A 714 51.75 -10.48 1.70
C GLY A 714 50.63 -9.92 0.84
N LYS A 715 50.93 -9.16 -0.23
CA LYS A 715 49.94 -8.58 -1.17
C LYS A 715 48.89 -9.59 -1.67
N SER A 716 49.33 -10.74 -2.17
CA SER A 716 48.44 -11.77 -2.73
C SER A 716 47.47 -12.30 -1.67
N SER A 717 47.99 -12.56 -0.47
CA SER A 717 47.19 -13.01 0.67
C SER A 717 46.17 -11.94 1.08
N SER A 718 46.58 -10.68 1.25
CA SER A 718 45.67 -9.58 1.57
C SER A 718 44.58 -9.39 0.51
N GLY A 719 44.93 -9.51 -0.77
CA GLY A 719 43.98 -9.41 -1.88
C GLY A 719 42.94 -10.53 -1.88
N ASN A 720 43.36 -11.78 -1.66
CA ASN A 720 42.45 -12.93 -1.59
C ASN A 720 41.45 -12.78 -0.45
N ILE A 721 41.93 -12.26 0.67
CA ILE A 721 41.12 -12.20 1.87
C ILE A 721 40.09 -11.07 1.78
N ILE A 722 40.47 -9.88 1.31
CA ILE A 722 39.51 -8.80 1.00
C ILE A 722 38.45 -9.29 0.02
N LEU A 723 38.84 -10.09 -0.99
CA LEU A 723 37.91 -10.65 -1.95
C LEU A 723 37.16 -11.87 -1.41
N GLY A 724 37.51 -12.42 -0.24
CA GLY A 724 36.92 -13.64 0.33
C GLY A 724 36.94 -14.82 -0.65
N ARG A 725 38.01 -14.96 -1.44
CA ARG A 725 38.26 -16.09 -2.36
C ARG A 725 39.72 -16.12 -2.79
N ASP A 726 40.26 -17.31 -3.02
CA ASP A 726 41.64 -17.49 -3.51
C ASP A 726 41.73 -17.23 -5.02
N VAL A 727 42.10 -16.00 -5.40
CA VAL A 727 42.24 -15.56 -6.81
C VAL A 727 43.66 -15.15 -7.20
N PHE A 728 44.49 -14.82 -6.23
CA PHE A 728 45.91 -14.52 -6.34
C PHE A 728 46.71 -15.70 -5.79
N SER A 729 47.77 -16.11 -6.47
CA SER A 729 48.56 -17.29 -6.07
C SER A 729 49.47 -16.97 -4.88
N THR A 730 49.24 -17.63 -3.73
CA THR A 730 49.98 -17.41 -2.47
C THR A 730 51.16 -18.36 -2.25
N GLY A 731 51.46 -19.27 -3.20
CA GLY A 731 52.46 -20.32 -3.04
C GLY A 731 53.91 -19.86 -3.33
N GLY A 732 54.81 -20.09 -2.36
CA GLY A 732 56.27 -19.92 -2.49
C GLY A 732 57.00 -20.88 -3.46
N ALA A 733 56.28 -21.53 -4.38
CA ALA A 733 56.84 -22.48 -5.35
C ALA A 733 56.85 -21.96 -6.81
N ALA A 734 56.77 -20.64 -7.02
CA ALA A 734 57.09 -19.99 -8.30
C ALA A 734 58.28 -19.01 -8.18
N ALA A 735 58.99 -19.01 -7.05
CA ALA A 735 60.29 -18.33 -6.91
C ALA A 735 61.44 -19.03 -7.65
N SER A 736 61.14 -20.03 -8.48
CA SER A 736 62.09 -20.67 -9.39
C SER A 736 61.48 -20.90 -10.78
N SER A 737 61.04 -19.81 -11.42
CA SER A 737 61.12 -19.75 -12.88
C SER A 737 61.59 -18.36 -13.29
N SER A 738 62.87 -18.33 -13.65
CA SER A 738 63.53 -17.31 -14.44
C SER A 738 62.65 -16.79 -15.58
N SER A 739 62.60 -15.46 -15.72
CA SER A 739 62.17 -14.70 -16.89
C SER A 739 60.81 -15.06 -17.52
N GLY A 740 59.82 -14.19 -17.30
CA GLY A 740 58.68 -14.07 -18.20
C GLY A 740 57.36 -13.82 -17.48
N ASN A 741 56.92 -12.55 -17.48
CA ASN A 741 55.60 -12.06 -17.07
C ASN A 741 55.37 -11.84 -15.57
N ALA A 742 56.16 -10.95 -14.96
CA ALA A 742 55.63 -10.14 -13.87
C ALA A 742 54.51 -9.27 -14.46
N GLN A 743 53.24 -9.64 -14.26
CA GLN A 743 52.07 -8.94 -14.81
C GLN A 743 51.12 -8.50 -13.70
N CYS A 744 50.44 -7.38 -13.89
CA CYS A 744 49.38 -6.93 -13.00
C CYS A 744 48.12 -7.80 -13.16
N CYS A 745 47.57 -8.25 -12.04
CA CYS A 745 46.37 -9.09 -12.00
C CYS A 745 45.17 -8.29 -11.49
N LEU A 746 44.10 -8.19 -12.29
CA LEU A 746 42.86 -7.48 -11.91
C LEU A 746 41.76 -8.46 -11.54
N GLN A 747 41.09 -8.19 -10.42
CA GLN A 747 39.94 -8.95 -9.95
C GLN A 747 38.85 -8.00 -9.46
N THR A 748 37.60 -8.32 -9.76
CA THR A 748 36.42 -7.59 -9.27
C THR A 748 35.49 -8.52 -8.53
N LYS A 749 35.03 -8.10 -7.36
CA LYS A 749 33.96 -8.77 -6.62
C LYS A 749 33.14 -7.74 -5.84
N LYS A 750 31.86 -8.05 -5.62
CA LYS A 750 31.06 -7.36 -4.62
C LYS A 750 31.44 -7.88 -3.23
N VAL A 751 31.97 -7.00 -2.38
CA VAL A 751 32.37 -7.30 -1.00
C VAL A 751 31.55 -6.36 -0.11
N PHE A 752 30.67 -6.94 0.72
CA PHE A 752 29.62 -6.19 1.42
C PHE A 752 28.79 -5.33 0.44
N HIS A 753 28.68 -4.02 0.69
CA HIS A 753 28.03 -3.07 -0.20
C HIS A 753 28.96 -2.45 -1.26
N TRP A 754 30.27 -2.70 -1.22
CA TRP A 754 31.22 -2.16 -2.19
C TRP A 754 31.40 -3.09 -3.39
N LYS A 755 31.46 -2.52 -4.58
CA LYS A 755 32.08 -3.17 -5.73
C LYS A 755 33.59 -2.92 -5.62
N VAL A 756 34.34 -3.95 -5.24
CA VAL A 756 35.80 -3.82 -5.05
C VAL A 756 36.50 -4.38 -6.30
N THR A 757 37.27 -3.52 -6.97
CA THR A 757 38.18 -3.89 -8.04
C THR A 757 39.61 -3.74 -7.53
N VAL A 758 40.34 -4.84 -7.49
CA VAL A 758 41.69 -4.92 -6.96
C VAL A 758 42.65 -5.20 -8.11
N VAL A 759 43.74 -4.43 -8.19
CA VAL A 759 44.91 -4.78 -8.98
C VAL A 759 46.05 -5.16 -8.05
N GLU A 760 46.54 -6.38 -8.18
CA GLU A 760 47.80 -6.80 -7.58
C GLU A 760 48.97 -6.40 -8.49
N THR A 761 49.96 -5.68 -7.95
CA THR A 761 51.19 -5.36 -8.67
C THR A 761 52.28 -6.40 -8.39
N PRO A 762 53.22 -6.60 -9.34
CA PRO A 762 54.49 -7.23 -9.04
C PRO A 762 55.21 -6.57 -7.84
N GLY A 763 56.16 -7.27 -7.24
CA GLY A 763 57.03 -6.69 -6.23
C GLY A 763 57.80 -5.50 -6.79
N LEU A 764 57.89 -4.43 -5.98
CA LEU A 764 58.69 -3.25 -6.32
C LEU A 764 60.16 -3.65 -6.57
N SER A 765 60.69 -3.26 -7.74
CA SER A 765 62.02 -3.59 -8.24
C SER A 765 62.64 -2.40 -8.99
N GLU A 766 63.97 -2.30 -9.01
CA GLU A 766 64.69 -1.28 -9.79
C GLU A 766 64.60 -1.47 -11.32
N THR A 767 64.14 -2.64 -11.79
CA THR A 767 64.10 -2.99 -13.22
C THR A 767 63.08 -2.13 -14.01
N PRO A 768 63.47 -1.47 -15.11
CA PRO A 768 62.59 -0.59 -15.90
C PRO A 768 61.35 -1.29 -16.46
N GLU A 769 61.46 -2.57 -16.82
CA GLU A 769 60.37 -3.39 -17.34
C GLU A 769 59.29 -3.61 -16.27
N VAL A 770 59.71 -3.92 -15.03
CA VAL A 770 58.79 -4.08 -13.90
C VAL A 770 58.16 -2.75 -13.51
N LYS A 771 58.92 -1.65 -13.50
CA LYS A 771 58.37 -0.30 -13.26
C LYS A 771 57.30 0.08 -14.30
N THR A 772 57.51 -0.29 -15.57
CA THR A 772 56.55 -0.04 -16.65
C THR A 772 55.28 -0.87 -16.47
N GLU A 773 55.40 -2.16 -16.10
CA GLU A 773 54.24 -2.98 -15.79
C GLU A 773 53.48 -2.46 -14.55
N ILE A 774 54.17 -2.03 -13.49
CA ILE A 774 53.52 -1.49 -12.30
C ILE A 774 52.70 -0.23 -12.65
N ARG A 775 53.16 0.63 -13.57
CA ARG A 775 52.38 1.80 -14.04
C ARG A 775 51.06 1.41 -14.72
N ARG A 776 51.02 0.24 -15.38
CA ARG A 776 49.83 -0.27 -16.07
C ARG A 776 48.63 -0.43 -15.13
N CYS A 777 48.85 -0.63 -13.82
CA CYS A 777 47.78 -0.78 -12.84
C CYS A 777 46.80 0.41 -12.83
N VAL A 778 47.29 1.62 -13.14
CA VAL A 778 46.48 2.85 -13.18
C VAL A 778 45.53 2.82 -14.37
N ASP A 779 46.03 2.39 -15.54
CA ASP A 779 45.26 2.28 -16.78
C ASP A 779 44.23 1.16 -16.72
N MET A 780 44.53 0.08 -15.98
CA MET A 780 43.60 -1.03 -15.73
C MET A 780 42.38 -0.61 -14.90
N LEU A 781 42.45 0.50 -14.18
CA LEU A 781 41.43 0.97 -13.24
C LEU A 781 40.77 2.27 -13.71
N ALA A 782 40.26 2.37 -14.94
CA ALA A 782 39.63 3.61 -15.46
C ALA A 782 38.49 4.16 -14.58
N PRO A 783 38.40 5.49 -14.35
CA PRO A 783 39.34 6.57 -14.70
C PRO A 783 40.67 6.73 -13.89
N GLY A 784 40.98 5.84 -12.94
CA GLY A 784 42.20 5.80 -12.11
C GLY A 784 41.95 5.14 -10.72
N PRO A 785 42.96 4.68 -9.96
CA PRO A 785 42.72 4.03 -8.66
C PRO A 785 42.24 5.01 -7.59
N HIS A 786 41.35 4.53 -6.72
CA HIS A 786 40.87 5.27 -5.54
C HIS A 786 41.88 5.22 -4.39
N ALA A 787 42.57 4.09 -4.22
CA ALA A 787 43.55 3.91 -3.14
C ALA A 787 44.69 2.96 -3.53
N PHE A 788 45.88 3.23 -3.01
CA PHE A 788 47.03 2.33 -2.99
C PHE A 788 47.13 1.72 -1.59
N LEU A 789 47.00 0.40 -1.49
CA LEU A 789 47.23 -0.35 -0.26
C LEU A 789 48.70 -0.77 -0.21
N LEU A 790 49.48 -0.05 0.58
CA LEU A 790 50.89 -0.33 0.78
C LEU A 790 51.06 -1.37 1.88
N VAL A 791 51.41 -2.59 1.47
CA VAL A 791 51.54 -3.72 2.39
C VAL A 791 52.98 -3.81 2.87
N ILE A 792 53.16 -3.60 4.17
CA ILE A 792 54.45 -3.64 4.86
C ILE A 792 54.44 -4.81 5.83
N LYS A 793 55.46 -5.67 5.72
CA LYS A 793 55.67 -6.74 6.69
C LYS A 793 56.45 -6.19 7.88
N VAL A 794 55.84 -6.23 9.05
CA VAL A 794 56.45 -5.79 10.31
C VAL A 794 57.45 -6.85 10.76
N GLY A 795 58.71 -6.43 10.92
CA GLY A 795 59.80 -7.29 11.37
C GLY A 795 61.15 -6.57 11.33
N PRO A 796 62.27 -7.29 11.55
CA PRO A 796 63.62 -6.72 11.66
C PRO A 796 64.12 -5.97 10.41
N GLN A 797 63.46 -6.14 9.26
CA GLN A 797 63.84 -5.57 7.96
C GLN A 797 63.07 -4.28 7.62
N MET A 798 62.42 -3.64 8.59
CA MET A 798 61.59 -2.45 8.36
C MET A 798 62.39 -1.28 7.76
N ASP A 799 63.66 -1.11 8.12
CA ASP A 799 64.54 -0.08 7.56
C ASP A 799 64.73 -0.23 6.04
N GLU A 800 64.61 -1.45 5.50
CA GLU A 800 64.69 -1.70 4.06
C GLU A 800 63.44 -1.25 3.29
N GLU A 801 62.34 -0.92 3.97
CA GLU A 801 61.11 -0.41 3.35
C GLU A 801 61.25 1.05 2.89
N GLN A 802 62.32 1.76 3.28
CA GLN A 802 62.61 3.09 2.75
C GLN A 802 62.80 3.07 1.22
N ASP A 803 63.39 2.00 0.67
CA ASP A 803 63.56 1.85 -0.77
C ASP A 803 62.20 1.64 -1.48
N THR A 804 61.26 0.96 -0.82
CA THR A 804 59.86 0.81 -1.29
C THR A 804 59.20 2.16 -1.48
N MET A 805 59.40 3.10 -0.54
CA MET A 805 58.85 4.47 -0.64
C MET A 805 59.46 5.23 -1.80
N ARG A 806 60.80 5.14 -1.95
CA ARG A 806 61.54 5.78 -3.05
C ARG A 806 61.05 5.30 -4.41
N GLN A 807 60.87 3.99 -4.57
CA GLN A 807 60.37 3.40 -5.80
C GLN A 807 58.90 3.79 -6.08
N MET A 808 58.06 3.89 -5.05
CA MET A 808 56.67 4.33 -5.19
C MET A 808 56.59 5.79 -5.69
N GLU A 809 57.46 6.68 -5.21
CA GLU A 809 57.59 8.04 -5.73
C GLU A 809 58.16 8.11 -7.15
N GLU A 810 59.13 7.26 -7.48
CA GLU A 810 59.71 7.21 -8.83
C GLU A 810 58.69 6.73 -9.88
N ILE A 811 57.80 5.81 -9.49
CA ILE A 811 56.80 5.23 -10.38
C ILE A 811 55.58 6.14 -10.54
N PHE A 812 55.03 6.67 -9.43
CA PHE A 812 53.75 7.38 -9.38
C PHE A 812 53.86 8.87 -9.02
N GLY A 813 55.05 9.36 -8.68
CA GLY A 813 55.27 10.74 -8.20
C GLY A 813 54.77 10.97 -6.77
N GLU A 814 55.16 12.09 -6.17
CA GLU A 814 54.89 12.39 -4.75
C GLU A 814 53.39 12.51 -4.40
N ASN A 815 52.50 12.65 -5.39
CA ASN A 815 51.07 12.79 -5.15
C ASN A 815 50.39 11.45 -4.79
N VAL A 816 51.07 10.32 -5.04
CA VAL A 816 50.56 8.99 -4.69
C VAL A 816 50.24 8.86 -3.20
N TRP A 817 50.98 9.57 -2.34
CA TRP A 817 50.79 9.56 -0.89
C TRP A 817 49.45 10.10 -0.45
N TRP A 818 48.80 10.99 -1.22
CA TRP A 818 47.42 11.43 -0.92
C TRP A 818 46.40 10.31 -1.08
N PHE A 819 46.72 9.26 -1.82
CA PHE A 819 45.86 8.11 -2.09
C PHE A 819 46.38 6.82 -1.46
N THR A 820 47.39 6.89 -0.59
CA THR A 820 48.02 5.68 0.00
C THR A 820 47.46 5.40 1.39
N PHE A 821 47.17 4.13 1.64
CA PHE A 821 46.77 3.58 2.93
C PHE A 821 47.68 2.40 3.27
N VAL A 822 48.25 2.38 4.48
CA VAL A 822 49.28 1.39 4.86
C VAL A 822 48.65 0.20 5.58
N VAL A 823 48.99 -1.02 5.17
CA VAL A 823 48.56 -2.26 5.81
C VAL A 823 49.78 -2.92 6.42
N LEU A 824 49.83 -3.00 7.75
CA LEU A 824 50.93 -3.60 8.50
C LEU A 824 50.61 -5.06 8.79
N ILE A 825 51.48 -5.96 8.33
CA ILE A 825 51.34 -7.40 8.48
C ILE A 825 52.42 -7.92 9.43
N TYR A 826 52.04 -8.51 10.55
CA TYR A 826 52.98 -9.10 11.53
C TYR A 826 53.31 -10.56 11.18
N ASP A 827 54.58 -10.94 11.26
CA ASP A 827 55.02 -12.33 11.07
C ASP A 827 54.69 -13.15 12.32
N ASP A 828 53.84 -14.16 12.18
CA ASP A 828 53.54 -15.09 13.27
C ASP A 828 54.56 -16.23 13.24
N GLN A 829 55.69 -16.02 13.92
CA GLN A 829 56.70 -17.04 14.17
C GLN A 829 56.93 -17.16 15.69
N SER A 830 55.88 -17.50 16.45
CA SER A 830 55.92 -18.48 17.56
C SER A 830 54.67 -18.38 18.43
N GLU A 831 53.96 -19.50 18.64
CA GLU A 831 52.85 -19.66 19.60
C GLU A 831 53.24 -19.49 21.09
N THR A 832 54.42 -18.96 21.39
CA THR A 832 54.94 -18.80 22.75
C THR A 832 55.67 -17.47 22.89
N ASP A 833 54.90 -16.40 23.11
CA ASP A 833 55.21 -15.25 23.99
C ASP A 833 54.23 -14.10 23.66
N ILE A 834 53.07 -14.11 24.32
CA ILE A 834 52.04 -13.05 24.21
C ILE A 834 52.52 -11.71 24.81
N GLU A 835 53.69 -11.66 25.45
CA GLU A 835 54.20 -10.46 26.14
C GLU A 835 55.23 -9.62 25.37
N LEU A 836 55.60 -9.98 24.13
CA LEU A 836 56.50 -9.17 23.28
C LEU A 836 56.05 -9.12 21.81
N GLN A 837 54.77 -8.83 21.54
CA GLN A 837 54.45 -8.22 20.26
C GLN A 837 55.22 -6.90 20.20
N VAL A 838 56.19 -6.80 19.29
CA VAL A 838 56.81 -5.52 18.93
C VAL A 838 55.70 -4.66 18.35
N VAL A 839 55.03 -3.90 19.22
CA VAL A 839 54.13 -2.83 18.82
C VAL A 839 55.02 -1.81 18.15
N VAL A 840 55.02 -1.82 16.82
CA VAL A 840 55.65 -0.77 16.03
C VAL A 840 55.13 0.55 16.56
N THR A 841 56.03 1.36 17.09
CA THR A 841 55.66 2.66 17.64
C THR A 841 55.33 3.62 16.51
N GLU A 842 54.45 4.60 16.75
CA GLU A 842 54.22 5.66 15.77
C GLU A 842 55.51 6.33 15.32
N ASP A 843 56.49 6.43 16.21
CA ASP A 843 57.79 7.05 15.93
C ASP A 843 58.65 6.22 14.97
N GLU A 844 58.50 4.89 14.95
CA GLU A 844 59.15 4.01 13.97
C GLU A 844 58.48 4.11 12.59
N LEU A 845 57.15 4.18 12.54
CA LEU A 845 56.42 4.42 11.29
C LEU A 845 56.71 5.80 10.71
N LYS A 846 56.80 6.84 11.53
CA LYS A 846 57.13 8.21 11.12
C LYS A 846 58.55 8.36 10.55
N LYS A 847 59.47 7.44 10.87
CA LYS A 847 60.83 7.41 10.28
C LYS A 847 60.85 6.89 8.84
N ILE A 848 59.88 6.05 8.48
CA ILE A 848 59.85 5.32 7.20
C ILE A 848 58.81 5.91 6.26
N LEU A 849 57.61 6.22 6.77
CA LEU A 849 56.50 6.74 5.97
C LEU A 849 56.64 8.25 5.76
N PRO A 850 56.40 8.75 4.54
CA PRO A 850 56.33 10.19 4.29
C PRO A 850 55.26 10.85 5.16
N GLN A 851 55.53 12.06 5.69
CA GLN A 851 54.56 12.83 6.48
C GLN A 851 53.20 13.01 5.80
N ARG A 852 53.17 13.00 4.46
CA ARG A 852 51.95 13.12 3.65
C ARG A 852 51.00 11.91 3.76
N VAL A 853 51.48 10.76 4.22
CA VAL A 853 50.63 9.59 4.52
C VAL A 853 49.78 9.88 5.77
N GLY A 854 50.29 10.63 6.74
CA GLY A 854 49.60 10.90 8.01
C GLY A 854 49.33 9.62 8.80
N ASP A 855 48.23 9.58 9.55
CA ASP A 855 47.86 8.47 10.44
C ASP A 855 47.09 7.33 9.72
N ARG A 856 47.33 7.14 8.42
CA ARG A 856 46.60 6.17 7.57
C ARG A 856 47.29 4.81 7.52
N TYR A 857 47.27 4.10 8.64
CA TYR A 857 47.77 2.73 8.74
C TYR A 857 46.80 1.81 9.49
N TYR A 858 46.84 0.51 9.18
CA TYR A 858 46.02 -0.52 9.81
C TYR A 858 46.88 -1.71 10.24
N ASN A 859 46.83 -2.05 11.52
CA ASN A 859 47.59 -3.15 12.12
C ASN A 859 46.85 -4.47 11.91
N HIS A 860 47.53 -5.49 11.37
CA HIS A 860 46.86 -6.74 11.01
C HIS A 860 47.67 -8.01 11.35
N SER A 861 47.00 -8.99 11.98
CA SER A 861 47.53 -10.33 12.26
C SER A 861 47.01 -11.35 11.24
N ILE A 862 47.93 -12.00 10.52
CA ILE A 862 47.69 -12.91 9.37
C ILE A 862 46.68 -14.04 9.70
N ASN A 863 46.51 -14.39 10.97
CA ASN A 863 45.78 -15.58 11.41
C ASN A 863 44.30 -15.36 11.81
N SER A 864 43.72 -14.17 11.63
CA SER A 864 42.35 -13.90 12.14
C SER A 864 41.44 -13.03 11.26
N TRP A 865 41.49 -13.19 9.94
CA TRP A 865 40.49 -12.52 9.10
C TRP A 865 39.09 -13.09 9.35
N ASN A 866 38.24 -12.25 9.94
CA ASN A 866 36.80 -12.42 9.97
C ASN A 866 36.16 -11.31 9.11
N SER A 867 34.89 -11.50 8.74
CA SER A 867 34.14 -10.54 7.92
C SER A 867 34.07 -9.12 8.53
N LEU A 868 34.44 -8.94 9.81
CA LEU A 868 34.41 -7.64 10.48
C LEU A 868 35.68 -6.83 10.17
N GLN A 869 36.86 -7.46 10.18
CA GLN A 869 38.13 -6.78 9.89
C GLN A 869 38.23 -6.32 8.43
N ASP A 870 37.76 -7.14 7.48
CA ASP A 870 37.63 -6.77 6.05
C ASP A 870 36.79 -5.50 5.87
N TYR A 871 35.67 -5.43 6.62
CA TYR A 871 34.78 -4.28 6.58
C TYR A 871 35.44 -3.02 7.13
N TYR A 872 36.18 -3.12 8.24
CA TYR A 872 36.91 -1.97 8.81
C TYR A 872 37.95 -1.40 7.86
N LEU A 873 38.78 -2.26 7.24
CA LEU A 873 39.79 -1.82 6.29
C LEU A 873 39.15 -1.08 5.10
N LEU A 874 38.12 -1.67 4.50
CA LEU A 874 37.41 -1.04 3.37
C LEU A 874 36.71 0.26 3.78
N ARG A 875 36.23 0.36 5.02
CA ARG A 875 35.64 1.59 5.57
C ARG A 875 36.69 2.68 5.79
N GLU A 876 37.88 2.36 6.29
CA GLU A 876 38.96 3.37 6.43
C GLU A 876 39.47 3.85 5.08
N VAL A 877 39.54 2.94 4.10
CA VAL A 877 39.83 3.31 2.70
C VAL A 877 38.74 4.22 2.14
N GLU A 878 37.46 3.90 2.34
CA GLU A 878 36.34 4.76 1.93
C GLU A 878 36.43 6.16 2.58
N LYS A 879 36.72 6.25 3.87
CA LYS A 879 36.94 7.53 4.56
C LYS A 879 38.05 8.35 3.89
N MET A 880 39.15 7.70 3.50
CA MET A 880 40.23 8.36 2.76
C MET A 880 39.76 8.87 1.39
N VAL A 881 39.00 8.06 0.65
CA VAL A 881 38.49 8.46 -0.68
C VAL A 881 37.49 9.63 -0.56
N VAL A 882 36.66 9.62 0.48
CA VAL A 882 35.74 10.73 0.81
C VAL A 882 36.52 11.99 1.21
N ALA A 883 37.58 11.86 2.01
CA ALA A 883 38.47 12.99 2.33
C ALA A 883 39.11 13.58 1.06
N ASN A 884 39.41 12.71 0.08
CA ASN A 884 39.87 13.10 -1.26
C ASN A 884 38.75 13.61 -2.19
N ARG A 885 37.53 13.82 -1.68
CA ARG A 885 36.34 14.27 -2.42
C ARG A 885 35.96 13.35 -3.59
N GLY A 886 36.15 12.04 -3.44
CA GLY A 886 35.90 11.05 -4.49
C GLY A 886 36.87 11.12 -5.66
N LYS A 887 37.96 11.90 -5.55
CA LYS A 887 39.01 11.91 -6.56
C LYS A 887 39.74 10.56 -6.59
N PHE A 888 40.25 10.23 -7.76
CA PHE A 888 41.10 9.08 -8.01
C PHE A 888 42.47 9.58 -8.47
N TYR A 889 43.48 8.75 -8.28
CA TYR A 889 44.84 9.06 -8.71
C TYR A 889 44.92 9.12 -10.25
N SER A 890 45.58 10.16 -10.78
CA SER A 890 45.83 10.33 -12.21
C SER A 890 47.29 10.69 -12.46
N VAL A 891 47.88 10.16 -13.54
CA VAL A 891 49.28 10.44 -13.91
C VAL A 891 49.50 11.93 -14.21
N GLN A 892 48.46 12.67 -14.62
CA GLN A 892 48.52 14.10 -14.94
C GLN A 892 48.79 15.01 -13.72
N ASP A 893 48.52 14.55 -12.50
CA ASP A 893 48.76 15.35 -11.29
C ASP A 893 50.25 15.53 -10.99
N SER A 894 51.12 14.69 -11.55
CA SER A 894 52.59 14.82 -11.46
C SER A 894 53.18 15.94 -12.33
N ALA A 895 52.47 16.38 -13.38
CA ALA A 895 52.99 17.32 -14.38
C ALA A 895 52.61 18.80 -14.14
N LYS A 896 51.60 19.09 -13.31
CA LYS A 896 51.03 20.45 -13.16
C LYS A 896 51.85 21.43 -12.31
N LYS A 897 52.97 21.04 -11.70
CA LYS A 897 53.83 21.94 -10.91
C LYS A 897 55.09 22.46 -11.62
N ARG A 898 55.40 22.02 -12.85
CA ARG A 898 56.56 22.55 -13.62
C ARG A 898 56.24 23.74 -14.54
N LYS A 899 55.03 24.33 -14.49
CA LYS A 899 54.60 25.41 -15.40
C LYS A 899 54.03 26.67 -14.74
N ILE A 900 54.15 26.85 -13.42
CA ILE A 900 53.69 28.07 -12.72
C ILE A 900 54.78 28.60 -11.77
N THR A 901 55.99 28.75 -12.29
CA THR A 901 57.05 29.58 -11.69
C THR A 901 57.90 30.17 -12.82
N ASP A 902 57.26 30.81 -13.78
CA ASP A 902 57.94 31.67 -14.74
C ASP A 902 56.92 32.65 -15.32
N VAL A 903 57.24 33.95 -15.18
CA VAL A 903 56.68 35.11 -15.91
C VAL A 903 55.35 35.66 -15.34
N ASP A 904 55.43 36.60 -14.39
CA ASP A 904 55.44 38.04 -14.73
C ASP A 904 55.57 38.94 -13.47
N ASP A 905 56.78 39.49 -13.30
CA ASP A 905 57.00 40.79 -12.70
C ASP A 905 56.29 41.86 -13.56
N VAL A 906 55.20 42.44 -13.07
CA VAL A 906 54.82 43.81 -13.47
C VAL A 906 54.51 44.63 -12.23
N LYS A 907 55.40 45.60 -12.03
CA LYS A 907 55.42 46.68 -11.05
C LYS A 907 54.28 47.70 -11.23
N ILE A 908 53.82 48.24 -10.08
CA ILE A 908 53.55 49.68 -9.74
C ILE A 908 52.42 50.36 -10.58
N ASP A 909 51.39 51.02 -10.05
CA ASP A 909 51.17 51.85 -8.84
C ASP A 909 49.83 51.50 -8.14
#